data_AF-A0A6J2A268-F1
#
_entry.id   AF-A0A6J2A268-F1
#
_cell.length_a   1.000
_cell.length_b   1.000
_cell.length_c   1.000
_cell.angle_alpha   90.00
_cell.angle_beta   90.00
_cell.angle_gamma   90.00
#
_symmetry.space_group_name_H-M   'P 1'
#
loop_
_entity.id
_entity.type
_entity.pdbx_description
1 polymer ?
#
loop_
_entity_poly.entity_id
_entity_poly.type
_entity_poly.pdbx_seq_one_letter_code
_entity_poly.pdbx_strand_id
1 'polypeptide(L)'
;MTSGPVFFYILILGKYFLHGSGQDVKCSLGYFPCGNITKCLPQLLHCNGVDDCGNQADEDNCGDNNGWPIQFDKYFASYYKMTSLYHFETRTSECLSHFFLFITLLFLVPHYPHSLLLPPYSVVGSVPVPCLCRGLEVDCDETNLRAVPSVSSNVTKMSLQRNLIRKLPPDGFKKYHHLQKLYLSHNRITFLKPGVFEDLHRLEWLALMNNVLTHLPDKPLCQHMPRLHWLDFEGNHIHNLRNLTFISCSNLTVLVMRKNKINHLSENTFAPLQKLDELDLGSNKIENLPPQVFKDLKELSQLNLSYNPIQKIQANQFDYLVKLKSLSLEGIEISNIQQRMFRPLMNLSHIYFKKFQYCGYAPHVRSCKPNTDGISSLENLLASIIQRVFVWVVSAVTCFGNVFVICMRPYIRSENRLHAMSIISLCCADCLMGIYLFVIGAFDLKFRGEYNKHAQLWMESIHCQIVGSLAILSTEVSVLLLTFLTLEKYICIVYPFRCLRPKKCRTITVLILIWMTGFIVAFIPLTNKEFFKNYYGTNGVCFPLHSEDTESTGAQIYSVAIFLGINLAAFIIIVFSYGSMFYSIHQSAITATEIRNQVKKEMILAKRFFFIVFTDALCWIPIFVLKFLSLLQVEIPGTITSWVVIFILPINSALNPILYTLTTRPFKEMIHQFWYNYRKRRSIDSKGSQKTYAPSFIWVEMWPLQEMPPELIKPALFTDPCELSLISQSTRLNSYS
;
A
#
# COMPACT_ATOMS: atom_id res chain seq x y z
N MET A 1 5.71 -16.88 -40.43
CA MET A 1 4.39 -17.51 -40.27
C MET A 1 3.98 -17.35 -38.81
N THR A 2 2.83 -16.71 -38.65
CA THR A 2 2.16 -16.15 -37.49
C THR A 2 2.21 -16.97 -36.19
N SER A 3 2.95 -16.48 -35.19
CA SER A 3 2.75 -16.83 -33.78
C SER A 3 3.14 -15.64 -32.91
N GLY A 4 2.15 -14.82 -32.58
CA GLY A 4 2.26 -13.57 -31.83
C GLY A 4 1.07 -12.71 -32.24
N PRO A 5 -0.01 -12.67 -31.44
CA PRO A 5 0.03 -11.91 -30.19
C PRO A 5 -0.80 -12.56 -29.06
N VAL A 6 -0.15 -13.25 -28.12
CA VAL A 6 -0.81 -13.68 -26.86
C VAL A 6 -0.31 -12.87 -25.67
N PHE A 7 0.88 -12.26 -25.78
CA PHE A 7 1.48 -11.51 -24.68
C PHE A 7 0.94 -10.07 -24.52
N PHE A 8 0.36 -9.49 -25.58
CA PHE A 8 -0.25 -8.15 -25.53
C PHE A 8 -1.73 -8.16 -25.11
N TYR A 9 -2.38 -9.32 -25.13
CA TYR A 9 -3.80 -9.44 -24.78
C TYR A 9 -4.05 -9.50 -23.27
N ILE A 10 -3.06 -9.88 -22.45
CA ILE A 10 -3.23 -9.99 -20.99
C ILE A 10 -3.20 -8.63 -20.28
N LEU A 11 -2.54 -7.62 -20.85
CA LEU A 11 -2.58 -6.24 -20.33
C LEU A 11 -3.79 -5.41 -20.82
N ILE A 12 -4.51 -5.89 -21.83
CA ILE A 12 -5.71 -5.21 -22.38
C ILE A 12 -7.01 -5.91 -21.93
N LEU A 13 -7.00 -7.21 -21.61
CA LEU A 13 -8.16 -7.92 -21.08
C LEU A 13 -8.48 -7.62 -19.61
N GLY A 14 -7.57 -7.00 -18.85
CA GLY A 14 -7.86 -6.48 -17.52
C GLY A 14 -8.75 -5.23 -17.49
N LYS A 15 -9.04 -4.63 -18.66
CA LYS A 15 -9.89 -3.43 -18.79
C LYS A 15 -11.22 -3.68 -19.51
N TYR A 16 -11.50 -4.89 -19.97
CA TYR A 16 -12.67 -5.20 -20.80
C TYR A 16 -13.64 -6.25 -20.22
N PHE A 17 -13.50 -6.66 -18.96
CA PHE A 17 -14.47 -7.51 -18.27
C PHE A 17 -15.19 -6.84 -17.07
N LEU A 18 -15.20 -5.51 -17.02
CA LEU A 18 -16.07 -4.72 -16.15
C LEU A 18 -16.63 -3.53 -16.93
N HIS A 19 -17.44 -3.84 -17.93
CA HIS A 19 -18.52 -2.96 -18.37
C HIS A 19 -19.74 -3.83 -18.66
N GLY A 20 -20.31 -4.35 -17.57
CA GLY A 20 -21.74 -4.54 -17.56
C GLY A 20 -22.35 -3.15 -17.74
N SER A 21 -23.01 -2.96 -18.86
CA SER A 21 -23.82 -1.78 -19.18
C SER A 21 -24.81 -1.52 -18.04
N GLY A 22 -24.41 -0.67 -17.11
CA GLY A 22 -25.30 0.04 -16.21
C GLY A 22 -25.01 1.51 -16.37
N GLN A 23 -26.03 2.30 -16.72
CA GLN A 23 -25.93 3.74 -16.66
C GLN A 23 -25.60 4.10 -15.20
N ASP A 24 -24.41 4.68 -14.95
CA ASP A 24 -24.09 5.24 -13.64
C ASP A 24 -25.07 6.39 -13.35
N VAL A 25 -26.13 6.08 -12.60
CA VAL A 25 -27.07 7.06 -12.08
C VAL A 25 -26.33 7.84 -11.00
N LYS A 26 -25.87 9.04 -11.32
CA LYS A 26 -25.26 9.95 -10.33
C LYS A 26 -26.32 10.45 -9.37
N CYS A 27 -26.37 9.87 -8.17
CA CYS A 27 -27.18 10.36 -7.06
C CYS A 27 -26.51 11.57 -6.37
N SER A 28 -27.33 12.44 -5.80
CA SER A 28 -26.92 13.59 -4.98
C SER A 28 -26.15 13.13 -3.73
N LEU A 29 -25.25 13.98 -3.20
CA LEU A 29 -24.57 13.70 -1.92
C LEU A 29 -25.57 13.34 -0.81
N GLY A 30 -25.33 12.24 -0.09
CA GLY A 30 -26.20 11.68 0.95
C GLY A 30 -27.19 10.60 0.47
N TYR A 31 -27.18 10.28 -0.82
CA TYR A 31 -27.99 9.21 -1.42
C TYR A 31 -27.10 8.25 -2.22
N PHE A 32 -27.41 6.96 -2.19
CA PHE A 32 -26.74 5.93 -3.00
C PHE A 32 -27.71 5.35 -4.05
N PRO A 33 -27.19 4.93 -5.22
CA PRO A 33 -28.01 4.30 -6.25
C PRO A 33 -28.33 2.84 -5.89
N CYS A 34 -29.57 2.40 -6.11
CA CYS A 34 -29.98 1.00 -6.01
C CYS A 34 -29.45 0.15 -7.18
N GLY A 35 -28.14 0.08 -7.34
CA GLY A 35 -27.48 -0.63 -8.43
C GLY A 35 -27.92 -0.12 -9.81
N ASN A 36 -28.48 -1.01 -10.63
CA ASN A 36 -28.85 -0.73 -12.03
C ASN A 36 -30.24 -0.07 -12.20
N ILE A 37 -30.84 0.41 -11.11
CA ILE A 37 -32.16 1.07 -11.09
C ILE A 37 -31.94 2.58 -10.96
N THR A 38 -32.75 3.40 -11.64
CA THR A 38 -32.73 4.88 -11.54
C THR A 38 -33.24 5.44 -10.21
N LYS A 39 -33.32 4.61 -9.17
CA LYS A 39 -33.82 4.95 -7.84
C LYS A 39 -32.62 5.22 -6.91
N CYS A 40 -32.59 6.40 -6.33
CA CYS A 40 -31.62 6.79 -5.30
C CYS A 40 -32.27 6.67 -3.91
N LEU A 41 -31.62 6.00 -2.97
CA LEU A 41 -32.06 5.91 -1.58
C LEU A 41 -31.14 6.70 -0.65
N PRO A 42 -31.65 7.25 0.48
CA PRO A 42 -30.81 7.88 1.49
C PRO A 42 -29.74 6.90 2.01
N GLN A 43 -28.52 7.38 2.25
CA GLN A 43 -27.41 6.56 2.73
C GLN A 43 -27.71 5.85 4.07
N LEU A 44 -28.62 6.38 4.90
CA LEU A 44 -29.06 5.76 6.15
C LEU A 44 -29.79 4.41 5.97
N LEU A 45 -30.30 4.15 4.77
CA LEU A 45 -30.98 2.90 4.43
C LEU A 45 -30.01 1.85 3.88
N HIS A 46 -28.73 2.18 3.69
CA HIS A 46 -27.72 1.23 3.27
C HIS A 46 -27.28 0.37 4.47
N CYS A 47 -27.33 -0.96 4.34
CA CYS A 47 -26.94 -1.92 5.38
C CYS A 47 -27.77 -1.81 6.67
N ASN A 48 -29.07 -1.50 6.54
CA ASN A 48 -30.00 -1.42 7.67
C ASN A 48 -30.70 -2.77 7.97
N GLY A 49 -30.43 -3.81 7.17
CA GLY A 49 -31.01 -5.14 7.29
C GLY A 49 -32.40 -5.26 6.68
N VAL A 50 -32.84 -4.28 5.88
CA VAL A 50 -34.15 -4.22 5.21
C VAL A 50 -33.91 -3.95 3.73
N ASP A 51 -34.47 -4.78 2.84
CA ASP A 51 -34.35 -4.57 1.37
C ASP A 51 -35.27 -3.44 0.91
N ASP A 52 -34.75 -2.21 0.94
CA ASP A 52 -35.43 -0.98 0.53
C ASP A 52 -35.27 -0.70 -0.99
N CYS A 53 -34.26 -1.31 -1.61
CA CYS A 53 -34.05 -1.28 -3.06
C CYS A 53 -34.93 -2.26 -3.84
N GLY A 54 -35.38 -3.36 -3.21
CA GLY A 54 -36.14 -4.45 -3.82
C GLY A 54 -35.30 -5.43 -4.65
N ASN A 55 -33.99 -5.22 -4.70
CA ASN A 55 -32.99 -6.07 -5.36
C ASN A 55 -31.79 -6.36 -4.46
N GLN A 56 -31.89 -6.06 -3.15
CA GLN A 56 -30.86 -6.28 -2.14
C GLN A 56 -29.53 -5.53 -2.35
N ALA A 57 -29.46 -4.61 -3.32
CA ALA A 57 -28.24 -3.86 -3.62
C ALA A 57 -27.81 -2.90 -2.50
N ASP A 58 -28.72 -2.54 -1.62
CA ASP A 58 -28.52 -1.77 -0.39
C ASP A 58 -27.88 -2.57 0.75
N GLU A 59 -27.88 -3.90 0.67
CA GLU A 59 -27.30 -4.81 1.66
C GLU A 59 -26.04 -5.53 1.15
N ASP A 60 -25.64 -5.27 -0.10
CA ASP A 60 -24.44 -5.84 -0.72
C ASP A 60 -23.22 -4.91 -0.54
N ASN A 61 -22.03 -5.49 -0.28
CA ASN A 61 -20.77 -4.75 -0.09
C ASN A 61 -20.81 -3.70 1.05
N CYS A 62 -21.48 -4.04 2.16
CA CYS A 62 -21.42 -3.31 3.42
C CYS A 62 -20.00 -3.27 4.02
N GLY A 63 -19.13 -2.42 3.46
CA GLY A 63 -17.86 -2.04 4.06
C GLY A 63 -18.07 -1.17 5.30
N ASP A 64 -17.21 -1.33 6.31
CA ASP A 64 -17.27 -0.66 7.62
C ASP A 64 -17.33 0.89 7.51
N ASN A 65 -18.54 1.44 7.40
CA ASN A 65 -18.82 2.85 7.72
C ASN A 65 -19.43 3.02 9.12
N ASN A 66 -19.30 2.01 9.98
CA ASN A 66 -19.85 2.05 11.33
C ASN A 66 -18.75 2.34 12.34
N GLY A 67 -18.72 3.59 12.82
CA GLY A 67 -17.95 4.00 13.99
C GLY A 67 -17.44 5.43 13.90
N TRP A 68 -16.84 5.80 12.76
CA TRP A 68 -16.35 7.15 12.51
C TRP A 68 -17.25 7.94 11.54
N PRO A 69 -17.78 7.37 10.44
CA PRO A 69 -18.62 8.11 9.50
C PRO A 69 -19.93 8.62 10.08
N ILE A 70 -20.59 7.91 11.01
CA ILE A 70 -21.85 8.38 11.62
C ILE A 70 -21.61 9.58 12.57
N GLN A 71 -20.46 9.60 13.27
CA GLN A 71 -20.04 10.73 14.11
C GLN A 71 -19.50 11.88 13.23
N PHE A 72 -18.72 11.55 12.19
CA PHE A 72 -18.23 12.47 11.17
C PHE A 72 -19.37 13.08 10.35
N ASP A 73 -20.48 12.38 10.12
CA ASP A 73 -21.66 12.88 9.44
C ASP A 73 -22.52 13.73 10.38
N LYS A 74 -22.55 13.45 11.69
CA LYS A 74 -23.09 14.41 12.68
C LYS A 74 -22.25 15.69 12.75
N TYR A 75 -20.92 15.52 12.75
CA TYR A 75 -19.93 16.59 12.77
C TYR A 75 -19.96 17.40 11.45
N PHE A 76 -20.04 16.77 10.29
CA PHE A 76 -20.16 17.39 8.97
C PHE A 76 -21.58 17.90 8.67
N ALA A 77 -22.65 17.26 9.15
CA ALA A 77 -24.01 17.82 9.07
C ALA A 77 -24.14 19.10 9.90
N SER A 78 -23.45 19.16 11.04
CA SER A 78 -23.32 20.39 11.84
C SER A 78 -22.41 21.44 11.19
N TYR A 79 -21.44 21.04 10.36
CA TYR A 79 -20.37 21.91 9.84
C TYR A 79 -20.57 22.40 8.40
N TYR A 80 -21.20 21.61 7.51
CA TYR A 80 -21.43 21.96 6.10
C TYR A 80 -22.87 22.34 5.76
N LYS A 81 -23.81 22.30 6.73
CA LYS A 81 -25.18 22.82 6.59
C LYS A 81 -25.82 22.40 5.25
N MET A 82 -25.89 21.09 4.98
CA MET A 82 -26.53 20.59 3.77
C MET A 82 -28.05 20.72 3.93
N THR A 83 -28.61 21.80 3.39
CA THR A 83 -30.04 22.08 3.38
C THR A 83 -30.81 20.97 2.66
N SER A 84 -31.76 20.37 3.38
CA SER A 84 -32.97 19.80 2.79
C SER A 84 -33.61 20.85 1.86
N LEU A 85 -33.86 20.46 0.61
CA LEU A 85 -34.78 21.21 -0.24
C LEU A 85 -36.20 21.01 0.33
N TYR A 86 -36.90 22.12 0.55
CA TYR A 86 -38.23 22.29 1.17
C TYR A 86 -38.25 22.55 2.69
N HIS A 87 -37.94 23.79 3.08
CA HIS A 87 -38.98 24.73 3.51
C HIS A 87 -38.45 26.17 3.44
N PHE A 88 -39.22 27.03 2.77
CA PHE A 88 -38.94 28.46 2.59
C PHE A 88 -39.03 29.15 3.97
N GLU A 89 -37.90 29.61 4.51
CA GLU A 89 -37.86 30.52 5.66
C GLU A 89 -36.90 31.66 5.28
N THR A 90 -37.43 32.87 5.21
CA THR A 90 -36.76 34.06 4.67
C THR A 90 -35.56 34.45 5.53
N ARG A 91 -34.34 34.43 4.95
CA ARG A 91 -33.14 35.01 5.54
C ARG A 91 -33.26 36.54 5.54
N THR A 92 -33.18 37.16 6.70
CA THR A 92 -33.22 38.63 6.86
C THR A 92 -31.99 39.12 7.62
N SER A 93 -31.57 40.36 7.33
CA SER A 93 -30.57 41.11 8.11
C SER A 93 -31.13 41.64 9.44
N GLU A 94 -32.41 41.39 9.71
CA GLU A 94 -33.12 41.81 10.91
C GLU A 94 -33.64 40.58 11.66
N CYS A 95 -33.20 40.41 12.90
CA CYS A 95 -33.72 39.42 13.83
C CYS A 95 -35.10 39.92 14.35
N LEU A 96 -36.23 39.44 13.79
CA LEU A 96 -37.57 39.94 14.15
C LEU A 96 -38.44 38.95 14.94
N SER A 97 -39.22 39.56 15.83
CA SER A 97 -40.15 39.05 16.83
C SER A 97 -41.29 38.19 16.26
N HIS A 98 -41.76 37.26 17.10
CA HIS A 98 -42.95 36.42 16.95
C HIS A 98 -44.08 37.05 16.12
N PHE A 99 -44.48 36.36 15.05
CA PHE A 99 -45.77 36.55 14.38
C PHE A 99 -46.66 35.35 14.74
N PHE A 100 -47.66 35.53 15.59
CA PHE A 100 -48.79 34.60 15.65
C PHE A 100 -50.08 35.33 16.08
N LEU A 101 -51.11 35.14 15.26
CA LEU A 101 -52.54 35.35 15.50
C LEU A 101 -53.09 36.78 15.55
N PHE A 102 -53.60 37.23 14.40
CA PHE A 102 -54.96 37.80 14.37
C PHE A 102 -55.76 37.16 13.22
N ILE A 103 -56.60 36.21 13.60
CA ILE A 103 -57.62 35.56 12.78
C ILE A 103 -58.76 36.56 12.56
N THR A 104 -59.19 36.68 11.31
CA THR A 104 -60.53 37.08 10.82
C THR A 104 -61.38 37.98 11.74
N LEU A 105 -61.35 39.29 11.51
CA LEU A 105 -62.49 40.19 11.77
C LEU A 105 -62.19 41.55 11.15
N LEU A 106 -62.43 41.66 9.85
CA LEU A 106 -62.59 42.94 9.14
C LEU A 106 -63.43 42.72 7.86
N PHE A 107 -64.57 42.05 8.04
CA PHE A 107 -65.78 42.36 7.29
C PHE A 107 -66.82 42.75 8.34
N LEU A 108 -67.41 43.93 8.14
CA LEU A 108 -68.56 44.54 8.82
C LEU A 108 -68.26 45.74 9.75
N VAL A 109 -68.56 46.90 9.14
CA VAL A 109 -69.10 48.17 9.69
C VAL A 109 -68.12 49.35 9.89
N PRO A 110 -68.43 50.53 9.31
CA PRO A 110 -67.62 51.75 9.39
C PRO A 110 -68.05 52.68 10.53
N HIS A 111 -67.10 53.38 11.16
CA HIS A 111 -67.17 54.81 11.55
C HIS A 111 -65.93 55.24 12.37
N TYR A 112 -65.22 56.25 11.84
CA TYR A 112 -64.46 57.41 12.40
C TYR A 112 -64.22 57.61 13.94
N PRO A 113 -63.32 58.54 14.35
CA PRO A 113 -61.97 58.32 14.89
C PRO A 113 -61.84 58.64 16.41
N HIS A 114 -60.75 58.22 17.07
CA HIS A 114 -59.89 59.06 17.94
C HIS A 114 -58.85 58.21 18.71
N SER A 115 -57.58 58.60 18.52
CA SER A 115 -56.48 58.66 19.50
C SER A 115 -56.55 57.80 20.77
N LEU A 116 -55.65 56.81 20.87
CA LEU A 116 -54.96 56.46 22.11
C LEU A 116 -53.56 55.90 21.81
N LEU A 117 -52.56 56.63 22.28
CA LEU A 117 -51.13 56.30 22.27
C LEU A 117 -50.85 55.03 23.08
N LEU A 118 -50.03 54.13 22.52
CA LEU A 118 -49.21 53.14 23.25
C LEU A 118 -47.80 53.09 22.61
N PRO A 119 -46.75 52.75 23.39
CA PRO A 119 -45.38 53.27 23.29
C PRO A 119 -44.50 52.60 22.22
N PRO A 120 -43.29 53.13 21.91
CA PRO A 120 -42.44 52.58 20.85
C PRO A 120 -41.83 51.26 21.32
N TYR A 121 -42.20 50.14 20.68
CA TYR A 121 -41.50 48.89 20.91
C TYR A 121 -40.10 48.96 20.29
N SER A 122 -39.13 48.77 21.19
CA SER A 122 -37.69 48.81 21.00
C SER A 122 -37.19 47.88 19.88
N VAL A 123 -36.41 48.46 18.97
CA VAL A 123 -35.57 47.75 18.00
C VAL A 123 -34.66 46.76 18.75
N VAL A 124 -34.82 45.46 18.49
CA VAL A 124 -33.87 44.44 18.94
C VAL A 124 -32.59 44.63 18.12
N GLY A 125 -31.47 44.85 18.82
CA GLY A 125 -30.27 45.53 18.31
C GLY A 125 -29.71 45.02 16.97
N SER A 126 -29.10 45.96 16.24
CA SER A 126 -28.40 45.78 14.97
C SER A 126 -27.40 44.63 15.03
N VAL A 127 -27.65 43.57 14.28
CA VAL A 127 -26.64 42.56 13.96
C VAL A 127 -25.74 43.15 12.87
N PRO A 128 -24.41 42.96 12.91
CA PRO A 128 -23.54 43.47 11.86
C PRO A 128 -24.03 42.97 10.49
N VAL A 129 -24.11 43.86 9.49
CA VAL A 129 -24.53 43.56 8.11
C VAL A 129 -23.92 42.27 7.53
N PRO A 130 -22.65 41.89 7.80
CA PRO A 130 -22.11 40.64 7.28
C PRO A 130 -22.65 39.36 7.94
N CYS A 131 -23.42 39.44 9.03
CA CYS A 131 -23.95 38.29 9.77
C CYS A 131 -25.42 37.99 9.41
N LEU A 132 -25.79 36.72 9.47
CA LEU A 132 -27.13 36.20 9.19
C LEU A 132 -27.85 35.82 10.50
N CYS A 133 -29.13 36.16 10.60
CA CYS A 133 -30.03 35.77 11.70
C CYS A 133 -31.03 34.71 11.25
N ARG A 134 -31.35 33.73 12.12
CA ARG A 134 -32.55 32.89 12.01
C ARG A 134 -33.20 32.76 13.39
N GLY A 135 -34.23 33.57 13.66
CA GLY A 135 -34.86 33.65 14.98
C GLY A 135 -33.88 34.13 16.06
N LEU A 136 -33.50 33.24 16.99
CA LEU A 136 -32.52 33.49 18.06
C LEU A 136 -31.11 32.94 17.77
N GLU A 137 -30.88 32.41 16.55
CA GLU A 137 -29.57 31.96 16.11
C GLU A 137 -28.87 33.04 15.28
N VAL A 138 -27.61 33.31 15.60
CA VAL A 138 -26.75 34.25 14.88
C VAL A 138 -25.59 33.49 14.23
N ASP A 139 -25.39 33.72 12.94
CA ASP A 139 -24.39 33.09 12.10
C ASP A 139 -23.52 34.17 11.42
N CYS A 140 -22.27 34.30 11.84
CA CYS A 140 -21.30 35.27 11.33
C CYS A 140 -20.07 34.56 10.74
N ASP A 141 -20.25 33.42 10.12
CA ASP A 141 -19.13 32.63 9.59
C ASP A 141 -18.49 33.30 8.36
N GLU A 142 -17.16 33.26 8.26
CA GLU A 142 -16.38 33.81 7.13
C GLU A 142 -16.54 35.34 6.89
N THR A 143 -16.74 36.12 7.96
CA THR A 143 -17.02 37.56 7.87
C THR A 143 -15.80 38.46 8.21
N ASN A 144 -14.60 37.89 8.31
CA ASN A 144 -13.34 38.57 8.65
C ASN A 144 -13.38 39.34 9.98
N LEU A 145 -14.21 38.92 10.94
CA LEU A 145 -14.33 39.59 12.24
C LEU A 145 -13.04 39.47 13.06
N ARG A 146 -12.62 40.59 13.68
CA ARG A 146 -11.44 40.63 14.58
C ARG A 146 -11.81 40.54 16.06
N ALA A 147 -13.08 40.74 16.39
CA ALA A 147 -13.63 40.73 17.73
C ALA A 147 -15.06 40.14 17.72
N VAL A 148 -15.54 39.73 18.89
CA VAL A 148 -16.90 39.22 19.07
C VAL A 148 -17.91 40.37 18.82
N PRO A 149 -18.90 40.19 17.94
CA PRO A 149 -19.89 41.22 17.66
C PRO A 149 -20.87 41.40 18.83
N SER A 150 -21.34 42.63 19.02
CA SER A 150 -22.38 42.92 20.01
C SER A 150 -23.76 42.64 19.44
N VAL A 151 -24.39 41.56 19.87
CA VAL A 151 -25.76 41.19 19.47
C VAL A 151 -26.70 41.15 20.69
N SER A 152 -27.99 40.84 20.46
CA SER A 152 -29.03 40.70 21.49
C SER A 152 -28.65 39.66 22.56
N SER A 153 -29.01 39.90 23.81
CA SER A 153 -28.75 39.00 24.95
C SER A 153 -29.59 37.71 24.93
N ASN A 154 -30.65 37.66 24.11
CA ASN A 154 -31.58 36.53 24.02
C ASN A 154 -31.12 35.44 23.02
N VAL A 155 -29.93 35.59 22.43
CA VAL A 155 -29.39 34.65 21.46
C VAL A 155 -29.13 33.28 22.10
N THR A 156 -29.61 32.23 21.44
CA THR A 156 -29.48 30.83 21.89
C THR A 156 -28.32 30.11 21.21
N LYS A 157 -27.94 30.54 20.00
CA LYS A 157 -26.78 30.01 19.27
C LYS A 157 -26.00 31.12 18.60
N MET A 158 -24.68 31.08 18.74
CA MET A 158 -23.76 32.03 18.12
C MET A 158 -22.65 31.28 17.38
N SER A 159 -22.60 31.45 16.06
CA SER A 159 -21.52 30.95 15.20
C SER A 159 -20.64 32.10 14.75
N LEU A 160 -19.35 32.04 15.09
CA LEU A 160 -18.32 33.03 14.72
C LEU A 160 -17.13 32.34 14.05
N GLN A 161 -17.39 31.28 13.27
CA GLN A 161 -16.35 30.43 12.73
C GLN A 161 -15.59 31.12 11.59
N ARG A 162 -14.36 30.67 11.34
CA ARG A 162 -13.56 31.10 10.17
C ARG A 162 -13.38 32.62 10.10
N ASN A 163 -13.14 33.23 11.25
CA ASN A 163 -12.89 34.66 11.41
C ASN A 163 -11.43 34.91 11.83
N LEU A 164 -11.12 36.16 12.17
CA LEU A 164 -9.78 36.60 12.55
C LEU A 164 -9.68 36.97 14.04
N ILE A 165 -10.56 36.40 14.89
CA ILE A 165 -10.63 36.71 16.31
C ILE A 165 -9.38 36.20 17.01
N ARG A 166 -8.63 37.10 17.67
CA ARG A 166 -7.39 36.77 18.39
C ARG A 166 -7.55 36.68 19.90
N LYS A 167 -8.43 37.50 20.46
CA LYS A 167 -8.60 37.64 21.91
C LYS A 167 -10.09 37.66 22.23
N LEU A 168 -10.48 36.89 23.24
CA LEU A 168 -11.81 36.96 23.84
C LEU A 168 -11.71 37.85 25.10
N PRO A 169 -12.49 38.94 25.19
CA PRO A 169 -12.49 39.77 26.38
C PRO A 169 -13.08 39.01 27.58
N PRO A 170 -12.64 39.30 28.84
CA PRO A 170 -13.09 38.58 30.04
C PRO A 170 -14.60 38.56 30.22
N ASP A 171 -15.32 39.63 29.87
CA ASP A 171 -16.80 39.67 29.99
C ASP A 171 -17.50 39.56 28.62
N GLY A 172 -16.78 39.07 27.60
CA GLY A 172 -17.23 39.10 26.20
C GLY A 172 -18.54 38.37 25.94
N PHE A 173 -18.84 37.35 26.75
CA PHE A 173 -20.07 36.56 26.63
C PHE A 173 -21.01 36.70 27.82
N LYS A 174 -20.65 37.49 28.84
CA LYS A 174 -21.38 37.58 30.12
C LYS A 174 -22.86 37.93 29.95
N LYS A 175 -23.20 38.76 28.96
CA LYS A 175 -24.59 39.18 28.69
C LYS A 175 -25.48 38.10 28.05
N TYR A 176 -24.93 36.97 27.61
CA TYR A 176 -25.66 35.94 26.85
C TYR A 176 -26.07 34.74 27.72
N HIS A 177 -26.87 34.98 28.76
CA HIS A 177 -27.31 33.94 29.71
C HIS A 177 -28.16 32.82 29.08
N HIS A 178 -28.74 33.06 27.91
CA HIS A 178 -29.58 32.11 27.17
C HIS A 178 -28.80 31.27 26.15
N LEU A 179 -27.50 31.50 26.00
CA LEU A 179 -26.69 30.84 24.99
C LEU A 179 -26.53 29.35 25.29
N GLN A 180 -26.88 28.52 24.33
CA GLN A 180 -26.77 27.06 24.36
C GLN A 180 -25.60 26.56 23.52
N LYS A 181 -25.34 27.18 22.36
CA LYS A 181 -24.31 26.73 21.41
C LYS A 181 -23.39 27.88 21.02
N LEU A 182 -22.09 27.70 21.21
CA LEU A 182 -21.07 28.67 20.84
C LEU A 182 -20.00 28.03 19.96
N TYR A 183 -19.86 28.55 18.73
CA TYR A 183 -18.85 28.10 17.78
C TYR A 183 -17.83 29.21 17.52
N LEU A 184 -16.58 28.92 17.85
CA LEU A 184 -15.42 29.81 17.71
C LEU A 184 -14.29 29.15 16.90
N SER A 185 -14.60 28.07 16.18
CA SER A 185 -13.64 27.30 15.38
C SER A 185 -13.00 28.10 14.25
N HIS A 186 -11.78 27.73 13.86
CA HIS A 186 -11.01 28.34 12.77
C HIS A 186 -10.80 29.86 12.95
N ASN A 187 -10.45 30.27 14.17
CA ASN A 187 -10.04 31.64 14.48
C ASN A 187 -8.53 31.68 14.80
N ARG A 188 -8.05 32.74 15.44
CA ARG A 188 -6.65 32.89 15.87
C ARG A 188 -6.53 33.11 17.37
N ILE A 189 -7.42 32.49 18.15
CA ILE A 189 -7.48 32.67 19.60
C ILE A 189 -6.23 32.04 20.23
N THR A 190 -5.46 32.82 20.97
CA THR A 190 -4.19 32.37 21.56
C THR A 190 -4.30 31.94 23.03
N PHE A 191 -5.21 32.54 23.79
CA PHE A 191 -5.44 32.19 25.19
C PHE A 191 -6.88 32.52 25.62
N LEU A 192 -7.38 31.75 26.58
CA LEU A 192 -8.67 31.99 27.24
C LEU A 192 -8.41 32.70 28.57
N LYS A 193 -8.80 33.98 28.68
CA LYS A 193 -8.70 34.70 29.95
C LYS A 193 -9.67 34.10 30.98
N PRO A 194 -9.33 34.15 32.28
CA PRO A 194 -10.31 33.86 33.33
C PRO A 194 -11.54 34.77 33.16
N GLY A 195 -12.75 34.20 33.31
CA GLY A 195 -14.01 34.93 33.21
C GLY A 195 -14.65 34.94 31.81
N VAL A 196 -13.93 34.58 30.73
CA VAL A 196 -14.46 34.68 29.34
C VAL A 196 -15.84 34.01 29.16
N PHE A 197 -16.10 32.92 29.89
CA PHE A 197 -17.34 32.16 29.85
C PHE A 197 -18.19 32.32 31.13
N GLU A 198 -18.05 33.44 31.84
CA GLU A 198 -18.82 33.74 33.04
C GLU A 198 -20.33 33.88 32.74
N ASP A 199 -21.16 33.39 33.66
CA ASP A 199 -22.63 33.38 33.60
C ASP A 199 -23.29 32.66 32.40
N LEU A 200 -22.56 31.78 31.70
CA LEU A 200 -23.07 30.95 30.61
C LEU A 200 -23.77 29.67 31.11
N HIS A 201 -24.77 29.83 31.98
CA HIS A 201 -25.40 28.71 32.70
C HIS A 201 -26.16 27.70 31.83
N ARG A 202 -26.57 28.09 30.62
CA ARG A 202 -27.30 27.24 29.66
C ARG A 202 -26.43 26.67 28.54
N LEU A 203 -25.12 26.96 28.55
CA LEU A 203 -24.24 26.51 27.48
C LEU A 203 -24.08 25.00 27.53
N GLU A 204 -24.32 24.39 26.38
CA GLU A 204 -24.36 22.95 26.15
C GLU A 204 -23.24 22.50 25.22
N TRP A 205 -22.90 23.35 24.23
CA TRP A 205 -21.92 23.08 23.19
C TRP A 205 -20.90 24.21 23.06
N LEU A 206 -19.61 23.89 23.19
CA LEU A 206 -18.51 24.82 22.97
C LEU A 206 -17.47 24.23 22.00
N ALA A 207 -17.30 24.87 20.85
CA ALA A 207 -16.31 24.47 19.84
C ALA A 207 -15.25 25.54 19.62
N LEU A 208 -13.98 25.18 19.82
CA LEU A 208 -12.79 26.05 19.73
C LEU A 208 -11.71 25.46 18.81
N MET A 209 -12.12 24.68 17.82
CA MET A 209 -11.24 23.91 16.94
C MET A 209 -10.35 24.81 16.07
N ASN A 210 -9.17 24.31 15.69
CA ASN A 210 -8.23 24.98 14.79
C ASN A 210 -8.00 26.46 15.17
N ASN A 211 -7.69 26.68 16.45
CA ASN A 211 -7.20 27.94 16.99
C ASN A 211 -5.71 27.79 17.37
N VAL A 212 -5.15 28.75 18.11
CA VAL A 212 -3.73 28.76 18.50
C VAL A 212 -3.59 28.70 20.02
N LEU A 213 -4.51 28.01 20.70
CA LEU A 213 -4.52 27.93 22.16
C LEU A 213 -3.32 27.13 22.65
N THR A 214 -2.48 27.73 23.50
CA THR A 214 -1.30 27.06 24.08
C THR A 214 -1.58 26.45 25.45
N HIS A 215 -2.49 27.05 26.21
CA HIS A 215 -2.86 26.62 27.56
C HIS A 215 -4.35 26.84 27.83
N LEU A 216 -4.91 25.96 28.66
CA LEU A 216 -6.24 26.12 29.25
C LEU A 216 -6.16 26.98 30.52
N PRO A 217 -7.25 27.65 30.94
CA PRO A 217 -7.25 28.54 32.09
C PRO A 217 -6.94 27.83 33.42
N ASP A 218 -6.36 28.57 34.35
CA ASP A 218 -5.93 28.09 35.67
C ASP A 218 -7.10 27.84 36.64
N LYS A 219 -8.27 28.42 36.33
CA LYS A 219 -9.53 28.21 37.06
C LYS A 219 -10.33 27.05 36.44
N PRO A 220 -11.22 26.40 37.21
CA PRO A 220 -12.09 25.34 36.67
C PRO A 220 -12.91 25.83 35.47
N LEU A 221 -12.75 25.16 34.32
CA LEU A 221 -13.30 25.64 33.05
C LEU A 221 -14.83 25.68 33.06
N CYS A 222 -15.48 24.64 33.59
CA CYS A 222 -16.93 24.50 33.56
C CYS A 222 -17.65 25.10 34.77
N GLN A 223 -16.97 25.84 35.65
CA GLN A 223 -17.60 26.42 36.85
C GLN A 223 -18.82 27.28 36.53
N HIS A 224 -18.76 28.04 35.43
CA HIS A 224 -19.85 28.92 34.96
C HIS A 224 -20.66 28.32 33.80
N MET A 225 -20.37 27.06 33.43
CA MET A 225 -21.04 26.33 32.34
C MET A 225 -21.48 24.92 32.80
N PRO A 226 -22.36 24.80 33.80
CA PRO A 226 -22.70 23.51 34.44
C PRO A 226 -23.46 22.53 33.52
N ARG A 227 -24.05 23.02 32.41
CA ARG A 227 -24.79 22.20 31.44
C ARG A 227 -23.95 21.74 30.24
N LEU A 228 -22.68 22.10 30.21
CA LEU A 228 -21.79 21.80 29.09
C LEU A 228 -21.63 20.28 28.96
N HIS A 229 -22.00 19.76 27.79
CA HIS A 229 -21.87 18.33 27.48
C HIS A 229 -20.90 18.08 26.32
N TRP A 230 -20.72 19.04 25.41
CA TRP A 230 -19.76 18.95 24.30
C TRP A 230 -18.67 20.02 24.40
N LEU A 231 -17.41 19.59 24.41
CA LEU A 231 -16.25 20.48 24.44
C LEU A 231 -15.19 20.04 23.43
N ASP A 232 -14.87 20.95 22.51
CA ASP A 232 -13.95 20.67 21.41
C ASP A 232 -12.78 21.65 21.32
N PHE A 233 -11.57 21.10 21.43
CA PHE A 233 -10.29 21.79 21.31
C PHE A 233 -9.40 21.21 20.20
N GLU A 234 -9.93 20.48 19.22
CA GLU A 234 -9.13 19.90 18.13
C GLU A 234 -8.19 20.94 17.48
N GLY A 235 -6.97 20.54 17.13
CA GLY A 235 -6.11 21.33 16.25
C GLY A 235 -5.57 22.62 16.88
N ASN A 236 -5.39 22.62 18.20
CA ASN A 236 -4.76 23.71 18.95
C ASN A 236 -3.29 23.36 19.29
N HIS A 237 -2.67 24.09 20.21
CA HIS A 237 -1.28 23.89 20.65
C HIS A 237 -1.19 23.62 22.15
N ILE A 238 -2.19 22.95 22.72
CA ILE A 238 -2.26 22.70 24.16
C ILE A 238 -1.16 21.72 24.56
N HIS A 239 -0.33 22.10 25.53
CA HIS A 239 0.80 21.30 26.00
C HIS A 239 0.51 20.48 27.26
N ASN A 240 -0.09 21.10 28.27
CA ASN A 240 -0.29 20.48 29.59
C ASN A 240 -1.75 20.64 30.03
N LEU A 241 -2.31 19.57 30.57
CA LEU A 241 -3.59 19.57 31.27
C LEU A 241 -3.33 19.59 32.77
N ARG A 242 -3.86 20.60 33.48
CA ARG A 242 -3.74 20.67 34.94
C ARG A 242 -4.86 19.88 35.60
N ASN A 243 -4.59 19.31 36.78
CA ASN A 243 -5.56 18.47 37.51
C ASN A 243 -6.89 19.20 37.81
N LEU A 244 -6.84 20.53 37.96
CA LEU A 244 -8.00 21.36 38.30
C LEU A 244 -8.82 21.83 37.09
N THR A 245 -8.36 21.60 35.86
CA THR A 245 -9.00 22.16 34.66
C THR A 245 -10.45 21.65 34.48
N PHE A 246 -10.68 20.35 34.72
CA PHE A 246 -11.96 19.70 34.47
C PHE A 246 -12.79 19.41 35.73
N ILE A 247 -12.38 19.90 36.92
CA ILE A 247 -12.99 19.53 38.21
C ILE A 247 -14.49 19.85 38.30
N SER A 248 -14.96 20.89 37.59
CA SER A 248 -16.37 21.28 37.55
C SER A 248 -17.14 20.78 36.32
N CYS A 249 -16.53 19.94 35.47
CA CYS A 249 -17.10 19.49 34.19
C CYS A 249 -17.84 18.14 34.34
N SER A 250 -18.65 17.97 35.39
CA SER A 250 -19.27 16.68 35.73
C SER A 250 -20.36 16.20 34.75
N ASN A 251 -20.90 17.09 33.92
CA ASN A 251 -21.93 16.78 32.93
C ASN A 251 -21.39 16.60 31.50
N LEU A 252 -20.06 16.62 31.33
CA LEU A 252 -19.42 16.51 30.04
C LEU A 252 -19.55 15.09 29.48
N THR A 253 -20.02 14.96 28.25
CA THR A 253 -20.18 13.68 27.54
C THR A 253 -19.16 13.50 26.43
N VAL A 254 -18.74 14.58 25.76
CA VAL A 254 -17.78 14.53 24.65
C VAL A 254 -16.65 15.51 24.90
N LEU A 255 -15.41 15.00 24.85
CA LEU A 255 -14.19 15.80 24.97
C LEU A 255 -13.23 15.47 23.84
N VAL A 256 -13.06 16.42 22.92
CA VAL A 256 -12.15 16.29 21.77
C VAL A 256 -10.92 17.17 21.99
N MET A 257 -9.75 16.55 22.06
CA MET A 257 -8.46 17.23 22.19
C MET A 257 -7.43 16.72 21.16
N ARG A 258 -7.91 16.17 20.05
CA ARG A 258 -7.08 15.64 18.95
C ARG A 258 -6.17 16.72 18.35
N LYS A 259 -5.02 16.34 17.78
CA LYS A 259 -4.08 17.25 17.09
C LYS A 259 -3.61 18.42 17.97
N ASN A 260 -3.34 18.16 19.24
CA ASN A 260 -2.71 19.11 20.16
C ASN A 260 -1.23 18.71 20.40
N LYS A 261 -0.61 19.27 21.43
CA LYS A 261 0.79 19.01 21.79
C LYS A 261 0.92 18.41 23.19
N ILE A 262 -0.10 17.67 23.64
CA ILE A 262 -0.17 17.11 24.98
C ILE A 262 0.90 16.04 25.14
N ASN A 263 1.81 16.19 26.10
CA ASN A 263 2.90 15.24 26.35
C ASN A 263 2.79 14.48 27.68
N HIS A 264 2.15 15.08 28.68
CA HIS A 264 2.00 14.50 30.01
C HIS A 264 0.53 14.52 30.46
N LEU A 265 0.06 13.38 30.96
CA LEU A 265 -1.23 13.24 31.65
C LEU A 265 -0.96 12.91 33.12
N SER A 266 -1.81 13.36 34.04
CA SER A 266 -1.75 12.92 35.43
C SER A 266 -2.85 11.89 35.69
N GLU A 267 -2.68 11.05 36.72
CA GLU A 267 -3.61 9.95 37.02
C GLU A 267 -5.06 10.42 37.24
N ASN A 268 -5.25 11.65 37.74
CA ASN A 268 -6.56 12.18 38.08
C ASN A 268 -7.05 13.25 37.08
N THR A 269 -6.42 13.43 35.92
CA THR A 269 -6.82 14.44 34.92
C THR A 269 -8.29 14.31 34.52
N PHE A 270 -8.77 13.08 34.34
CA PHE A 270 -10.14 12.79 33.86
C PHE A 270 -11.09 12.27 34.94
N ALA A 271 -10.65 12.14 36.20
CA ALA A 271 -11.47 11.64 37.30
C ALA A 271 -12.82 12.37 37.50
N PRO A 272 -12.94 13.69 37.27
CA PRO A 272 -14.22 14.41 37.39
C PRO A 272 -15.24 14.09 36.28
N LEU A 273 -14.80 13.54 35.15
CA LEU A 273 -15.60 13.39 33.93
C LEU A 273 -16.39 12.06 33.92
N GLN A 274 -17.19 11.81 34.97
CA GLN A 274 -17.83 10.50 35.18
C GLN A 274 -18.91 10.14 34.13
N LYS A 275 -19.48 11.15 33.43
CA LYS A 275 -20.47 10.97 32.37
C LYS A 275 -19.88 10.98 30.96
N LEU A 276 -18.55 10.97 30.85
CA LEU A 276 -17.88 11.05 29.56
C LEU A 276 -18.15 9.78 28.75
N ASP A 277 -18.69 9.97 27.55
CA ASP A 277 -18.99 8.93 26.57
C ASP A 277 -17.89 8.84 25.51
N GLU A 278 -17.32 9.98 25.09
CA GLU A 278 -16.28 10.06 24.07
C GLU A 278 -15.07 10.88 24.53
N LEU A 279 -13.88 10.30 24.38
CA LEU A 279 -12.60 10.95 24.63
C LEU A 279 -11.66 10.76 23.45
N ASP A 280 -11.34 11.88 22.77
CA ASP A 280 -10.35 11.89 21.69
C ASP A 280 -9.07 12.62 22.11
N LEU A 281 -7.98 11.85 22.22
CA LEU A 281 -6.62 12.29 22.49
C LEU A 281 -5.66 11.99 21.32
N GLY A 282 -6.18 11.65 20.15
CA GLY A 282 -5.39 11.25 18.99
C GLY A 282 -4.45 12.35 18.48
N SER A 283 -3.37 11.96 17.82
CA SER A 283 -2.39 12.87 17.21
C SER A 283 -1.82 13.90 18.21
N ASN A 284 -1.49 13.46 19.43
CA ASN A 284 -0.81 14.26 20.45
C ASN A 284 0.66 13.79 20.60
N LYS A 285 1.33 14.14 21.70
CA LYS A 285 2.72 13.77 21.99
C LYS A 285 2.83 12.94 23.28
N ILE A 286 1.81 12.14 23.60
CA ILE A 286 1.75 11.38 24.84
C ILE A 286 2.74 10.20 24.75
N GLU A 287 3.76 10.20 25.62
CA GLU A 287 4.78 9.13 25.64
C GLU A 287 4.42 7.98 26.60
N ASN A 288 3.84 8.32 27.74
CA ASN A 288 3.49 7.37 28.79
C ASN A 288 2.07 7.64 29.29
N LEU A 289 1.29 6.58 29.45
CA LEU A 289 -0.02 6.64 30.10
C LEU A 289 0.18 6.37 31.60
N PRO A 290 -0.22 7.30 32.49
CA PRO A 290 -0.20 7.03 33.92
C PRO A 290 -1.08 5.82 34.27
N PRO A 291 -0.72 5.08 35.32
CA PRO A 291 -1.58 4.02 35.85
C PRO A 291 -2.97 4.59 36.17
N GLN A 292 -4.01 3.85 35.80
CA GLN A 292 -5.39 4.15 36.19
C GLN A 292 -5.97 5.50 35.72
N VAL A 293 -5.35 6.18 34.74
CA VAL A 293 -5.84 7.48 34.20
C VAL A 293 -7.29 7.44 33.69
N PHE A 294 -7.80 6.24 33.35
CA PHE A 294 -9.16 6.01 32.86
C PHE A 294 -10.10 5.32 33.88
N LYS A 295 -9.68 5.11 35.13
CA LYS A 295 -10.43 4.29 36.11
C LYS A 295 -11.86 4.77 36.40
N ASP A 296 -12.05 6.09 36.39
CA ASP A 296 -13.32 6.73 36.76
C ASP A 296 -14.26 6.91 35.56
N LEU A 297 -13.79 6.65 34.34
CA LEU A 297 -14.54 6.84 33.08
C LEU A 297 -15.41 5.62 32.74
N LYS A 298 -16.33 5.27 33.65
CA LYS A 298 -17.15 4.05 33.54
C LYS A 298 -18.19 4.09 32.41
N GLU A 299 -18.60 5.29 32.00
CA GLU A 299 -19.58 5.52 30.92
C GLU A 299 -18.93 5.61 29.53
N LEU A 300 -17.60 5.57 29.44
CA LEU A 300 -16.88 5.79 28.19
C LEU A 300 -17.19 4.69 27.17
N SER A 301 -17.69 5.10 26.01
CA SER A 301 -17.98 4.22 24.87
C SER A 301 -16.94 4.35 23.76
N GLN A 302 -16.29 5.50 23.62
CA GLN A 302 -15.29 5.74 22.58
C GLN A 302 -13.99 6.34 23.15
N LEU A 303 -12.86 5.69 22.84
CA LEU A 303 -11.54 6.15 23.23
C LEU A 303 -10.61 6.17 22.01
N ASN A 304 -10.07 7.34 21.70
CA ASN A 304 -9.07 7.49 20.66
C ASN A 304 -7.72 7.93 21.24
N LEU A 305 -6.70 7.09 21.10
CA LEU A 305 -5.31 7.36 21.49
C LEU A 305 -4.36 7.37 20.29
N SER A 306 -4.89 7.22 19.07
CA SER A 306 -4.10 7.04 17.85
C SER A 306 -3.00 8.07 17.64
N TYR A 307 -1.94 7.69 16.93
CA TYR A 307 -0.83 8.56 16.55
C TYR A 307 -0.20 9.33 17.72
N ASN A 308 -0.07 8.66 18.88
CA ASN A 308 0.75 9.12 19.99
C ASN A 308 1.99 8.24 20.13
N PRO A 309 3.16 8.79 20.49
CA PRO A 309 4.40 8.03 20.67
C PRO A 309 4.42 7.22 21.98
N ILE A 310 3.36 6.46 22.26
CA ILE A 310 3.21 5.70 23.51
C ILE A 310 4.17 4.51 23.49
N GLN A 311 5.08 4.45 24.47
CA GLN A 311 6.10 3.40 24.51
C GLN A 311 5.57 2.08 25.10
N LYS A 312 4.72 2.17 26.13
CA LYS A 312 4.21 1.01 26.86
C LYS A 312 2.76 1.23 27.29
N ILE A 313 1.94 0.20 27.12
CA ILE A 313 0.57 0.13 27.63
C ILE A 313 0.54 -0.97 28.69
N GLN A 314 0.05 -0.67 29.89
CA GLN A 314 -0.03 -1.64 30.98
C GLN A 314 -1.16 -2.64 30.72
N ALA A 315 -0.99 -3.88 31.22
CA ALA A 315 -1.95 -4.97 30.99
C ALA A 315 -3.37 -4.68 31.51
N ASN A 316 -3.49 -3.84 32.54
CA ASN A 316 -4.72 -3.46 33.21
C ASN A 316 -5.18 -2.03 32.87
N GLN A 317 -4.59 -1.39 31.86
CA GLN A 317 -4.86 0.03 31.53
C GLN A 317 -6.33 0.29 31.21
N PHE A 318 -7.02 -0.69 30.64
CA PHE A 318 -8.41 -0.57 30.16
C PHE A 318 -9.43 -1.35 31.00
N ASP A 319 -9.03 -1.95 32.13
CA ASP A 319 -9.87 -2.87 32.92
C ASP A 319 -11.20 -2.25 33.39
N TYR A 320 -11.22 -0.94 33.62
CA TYR A 320 -12.40 -0.22 34.14
C TYR A 320 -13.36 0.25 33.04
N LEU A 321 -12.98 0.16 31.77
CA LEU A 321 -13.74 0.69 30.63
C LEU A 321 -14.78 -0.32 30.12
N VAL A 322 -15.71 -0.72 31.00
CA VAL A 322 -16.67 -1.81 30.75
C VAL A 322 -17.71 -1.50 29.65
N LYS A 323 -17.98 -0.22 29.40
CA LYS A 323 -18.93 0.25 28.36
C LYS A 323 -18.27 0.58 27.03
N LEU A 324 -16.95 0.39 26.91
CA LEU A 324 -16.19 0.77 25.72
C LEU A 324 -16.64 -0.05 24.51
N LYS A 325 -17.03 0.65 23.44
CA LYS A 325 -17.47 0.10 22.16
C LYS A 325 -16.43 0.28 21.07
N SER A 326 -15.64 1.36 21.11
CA SER A 326 -14.63 1.70 20.11
C SER A 326 -13.31 2.11 20.78
N LEU A 327 -12.22 1.48 20.36
CA LEU A 327 -10.86 1.78 20.83
C LEU A 327 -9.93 1.97 19.64
N SER A 328 -9.37 3.16 19.49
CA SER A 328 -8.35 3.43 18.47
C SER A 328 -6.95 3.54 19.07
N LEU A 329 -6.08 2.62 18.65
CA LEU A 329 -4.64 2.53 18.94
C LEU A 329 -3.83 2.57 17.62
N GLU A 330 -4.40 3.15 16.58
CA GLU A 330 -3.76 3.30 15.27
C GLU A 330 -2.46 4.10 15.39
N GLY A 331 -1.42 3.73 14.64
CA GLY A 331 -0.12 4.41 14.66
C GLY A 331 0.70 4.20 15.94
N ILE A 332 0.25 3.35 16.88
CA ILE A 332 1.00 2.99 18.10
C ILE A 332 1.67 1.63 17.94
N GLU A 333 2.95 1.53 18.28
CA GLU A 333 3.70 0.28 18.32
C GLU A 333 3.62 -0.34 19.73
N ILE A 334 3.00 -1.52 19.85
CA ILE A 334 2.79 -2.17 21.14
C ILE A 334 3.71 -3.39 21.23
N SER A 335 4.90 -3.22 21.84
CA SER A 335 5.91 -4.29 21.88
C SER A 335 5.53 -5.48 22.76
N ASN A 336 4.80 -5.26 23.86
CA ASN A 336 4.36 -6.32 24.78
C ASN A 336 2.83 -6.46 24.75
N ILE A 337 2.30 -6.73 23.56
CA ILE A 337 0.86 -6.93 23.39
C ILE A 337 0.41 -8.28 23.99
N GLN A 338 -0.71 -8.29 24.70
CA GLN A 338 -1.21 -9.43 25.47
C GLN A 338 -2.74 -9.49 25.38
N GLN A 339 -3.31 -10.70 25.29
CA GLN A 339 -4.77 -10.89 25.23
C GLN A 339 -5.49 -10.35 26.48
N ARG A 340 -4.81 -10.38 27.64
CA ARG A 340 -5.35 -9.88 28.91
C ARG A 340 -5.70 -8.37 28.86
N MET A 341 -5.05 -7.58 28.00
CA MET A 341 -5.35 -6.16 27.86
C MET A 341 -6.75 -5.87 27.33
N PHE A 342 -7.26 -6.73 26.44
CA PHE A 342 -8.53 -6.50 25.74
C PHE A 342 -9.65 -7.40 26.27
N ARG A 343 -9.31 -8.50 26.97
CA ARG A 343 -10.29 -9.45 27.53
C ARG A 343 -11.37 -8.82 28.43
N PRO A 344 -11.10 -7.81 29.28
CA PRO A 344 -12.13 -7.16 30.10
C PRO A 344 -13.14 -6.34 29.30
N LEU A 345 -12.79 -5.94 28.07
CA LEU A 345 -13.59 -5.06 27.22
C LEU A 345 -14.65 -5.88 26.48
N MET A 346 -15.65 -6.37 27.22
CA MET A 346 -16.69 -7.29 26.69
C MET A 346 -17.62 -6.63 25.67
N ASN A 347 -17.83 -5.32 25.77
CA ASN A 347 -18.70 -4.56 24.86
C ASN A 347 -17.96 -3.98 23.66
N LEU A 348 -16.67 -4.30 23.49
CA LEU A 348 -15.84 -3.74 22.44
C LEU A 348 -16.23 -4.31 21.08
N SER A 349 -16.69 -3.41 20.20
CA SER A 349 -17.16 -3.76 18.85
C SER A 349 -16.14 -3.43 17.77
N HIS A 350 -15.39 -2.34 17.95
CA HIS A 350 -14.42 -1.84 16.97
C HIS A 350 -13.08 -1.59 17.66
N ILE A 351 -12.00 -2.09 17.05
CA ILE A 351 -10.63 -1.83 17.49
C ILE A 351 -9.74 -1.50 16.29
N TYR A 352 -8.92 -0.46 16.43
CA TYR A 352 -7.99 0.00 15.39
C TYR A 352 -6.56 -0.12 15.91
N PHE A 353 -5.70 -0.76 15.14
CA PHE A 353 -4.30 -1.03 15.46
C PHE A 353 -3.37 -0.51 14.36
N LYS A 354 -2.07 -0.38 14.67
CA LYS A 354 -1.03 -0.12 13.67
C LYS A 354 -0.80 -1.32 12.75
N LYS A 355 -0.73 -2.54 13.31
CA LYS A 355 -0.38 -3.78 12.58
C LYS A 355 -1.55 -4.76 12.58
N PHE A 356 -1.81 -5.41 11.45
CA PHE A 356 -2.93 -6.35 11.31
C PHE A 356 -2.83 -7.55 12.28
N GLN A 357 -1.60 -8.01 12.57
CA GLN A 357 -1.34 -9.12 13.49
C GLN A 357 -1.84 -8.87 14.93
N TYR A 358 -2.01 -7.60 15.33
CA TYR A 358 -2.51 -7.26 16.66
C TYR A 358 -3.99 -7.64 16.86
N CYS A 359 -4.74 -7.80 15.77
CA CYS A 359 -6.11 -8.31 15.82
C CYS A 359 -6.19 -9.70 16.47
N GLY A 360 -5.11 -10.50 16.43
CA GLY A 360 -5.07 -11.83 17.07
C GLY A 360 -5.18 -11.79 18.60
N TYR A 361 -4.93 -10.63 19.21
CA TYR A 361 -5.00 -10.44 20.67
C TYR A 361 -6.40 -10.03 21.16
N ALA A 362 -7.32 -9.71 20.26
CA ALA A 362 -8.69 -9.29 20.58
C ALA A 362 -9.74 -10.06 19.73
N PRO A 363 -9.82 -11.41 19.86
CA PRO A 363 -10.66 -12.24 19.00
C PRO A 363 -12.17 -12.06 19.25
N HIS A 364 -12.57 -11.51 20.39
CA HIS A 364 -13.98 -11.26 20.73
C HIS A 364 -14.55 -10.00 20.08
N VAL A 365 -13.71 -9.19 19.44
CA VAL A 365 -14.11 -7.92 18.82
C VAL A 365 -14.67 -8.18 17.42
N ARG A 366 -15.81 -7.56 17.10
CA ARG A 366 -16.53 -7.77 15.82
C ARG A 366 -15.77 -7.23 14.61
N SER A 367 -15.19 -6.03 14.72
CA SER A 367 -14.43 -5.39 13.65
C SER A 367 -13.06 -4.96 14.14
N CYS A 368 -12.00 -5.45 13.50
CA CYS A 368 -10.62 -5.09 13.77
C CYS A 368 -9.95 -4.54 12.51
N LYS A 369 -9.29 -3.40 12.63
CA LYS A 369 -8.55 -2.74 11.55
C LYS A 369 -7.06 -2.60 11.91
N PRO A 370 -6.12 -2.76 10.95
CA PRO A 370 -6.35 -3.17 9.57
C PRO A 370 -6.67 -4.67 9.47
N ASN A 371 -7.55 -5.03 8.55
CA ASN A 371 -7.94 -6.43 8.27
C ASN A 371 -7.00 -7.13 7.28
N THR A 372 -6.08 -6.38 6.68
CA THR A 372 -5.13 -6.83 5.65
C THR A 372 -3.86 -5.98 5.68
N ASP A 373 -2.72 -6.57 5.35
CA ASP A 373 -1.46 -5.90 4.96
C ASP A 373 -1.40 -5.70 3.42
N GLY A 374 -2.53 -5.86 2.72
CA GLY A 374 -2.69 -5.85 1.27
C GLY A 374 -2.32 -7.17 0.57
N ILE A 375 -1.71 -8.12 1.27
CA ILE A 375 -1.29 -9.43 0.74
C ILE A 375 -2.08 -10.56 1.42
N SER A 376 -2.09 -10.49 2.73
CA SER A 376 -2.71 -11.39 3.68
C SER A 376 -4.05 -10.85 4.16
N SER A 377 -4.91 -11.76 4.59
CA SER A 377 -6.18 -11.48 5.26
C SER A 377 -6.13 -12.06 6.67
N LEU A 378 -7.10 -11.71 7.52
CA LEU A 378 -7.22 -12.28 8.86
C LEU A 378 -7.22 -13.83 8.85
N GLU A 379 -7.86 -14.42 7.86
CA GLU A 379 -8.03 -15.88 7.75
C GLU A 379 -6.93 -16.56 6.93
N ASN A 380 -6.34 -15.88 5.95
CA ASN A 380 -5.48 -16.53 4.95
C ASN A 380 -4.23 -15.70 4.64
N LEU A 381 -3.09 -16.38 4.45
CA LEU A 381 -1.81 -15.77 4.08
C LEU A 381 -1.87 -15.09 2.71
N LEU A 382 -2.53 -15.71 1.72
CA LEU A 382 -2.87 -15.06 0.45
C LEU A 382 -4.37 -14.77 0.44
N ALA A 383 -4.75 -13.50 0.46
CA ALA A 383 -6.16 -13.10 0.52
C ALA A 383 -6.95 -13.54 -0.72
N SER A 384 -6.37 -13.44 -1.91
CA SER A 384 -7.06 -13.72 -3.17
C SER A 384 -6.95 -15.19 -3.60
N ILE A 385 -8.10 -15.80 -3.94
CA ILE A 385 -8.14 -17.13 -4.55
C ILE A 385 -7.32 -17.21 -5.84
N ILE A 386 -7.29 -16.12 -6.61
CA ILE A 386 -6.57 -16.03 -7.88
C ILE A 386 -5.06 -16.16 -7.63
N GLN A 387 -4.53 -15.45 -6.63
CA GLN A 387 -3.11 -15.53 -6.25
C GLN A 387 -2.73 -16.93 -5.80
N ARG A 388 -3.59 -17.63 -5.04
CA ARG A 388 -3.34 -19.01 -4.62
C ARG A 388 -3.19 -19.97 -5.80
N VAL A 389 -4.06 -19.87 -6.80
CA VAL A 389 -3.96 -20.70 -8.01
C VAL A 389 -2.67 -20.39 -8.77
N PHE A 390 -2.34 -19.10 -8.94
CA PHE A 390 -1.12 -18.71 -9.64
C PHE A 390 0.16 -19.16 -8.96
N VAL A 391 0.25 -19.12 -7.62
CA VAL A 391 1.44 -19.60 -6.89
C VAL A 391 1.78 -21.05 -7.25
N TRP A 392 0.78 -21.93 -7.29
CA TRP A 392 0.99 -23.33 -7.66
C TRP A 392 1.34 -23.53 -9.13
N VAL A 393 0.67 -22.80 -10.03
CA VAL A 393 0.94 -22.89 -11.47
C VAL A 393 2.34 -22.39 -11.79
N VAL A 394 2.70 -21.20 -11.31
CA VAL A 394 4.00 -20.57 -11.60
C VAL A 394 5.14 -21.33 -10.94
N SER A 395 4.99 -21.78 -9.69
CA SER A 395 6.03 -22.62 -9.04
C SER A 395 6.28 -23.92 -9.81
N ALA A 396 5.23 -24.61 -10.26
CA ALA A 396 5.36 -25.83 -11.05
C ALA A 396 6.06 -25.58 -12.39
N VAL A 397 5.62 -24.55 -13.15
CA VAL A 397 6.22 -24.20 -14.44
C VAL A 397 7.68 -23.81 -14.28
N THR A 398 8.01 -23.00 -13.27
CA THR A 398 9.39 -22.56 -13.00
C THR A 398 10.28 -23.73 -12.61
N CYS A 399 9.86 -24.59 -11.67
CA CYS A 399 10.64 -25.75 -11.25
C CYS A 399 10.83 -26.76 -12.38
N PHE A 400 9.74 -27.26 -12.97
CA PHE A 400 9.84 -28.30 -13.99
C PHE A 400 10.47 -27.78 -15.29
N GLY A 401 10.16 -26.54 -15.69
CA GLY A 401 10.73 -25.92 -16.88
C GLY A 401 12.24 -25.75 -16.80
N ASN A 402 12.76 -25.26 -15.67
CA ASN A 402 14.19 -25.07 -15.49
C ASN A 402 14.93 -26.40 -15.27
N VAL A 403 14.38 -27.35 -14.50
CA VAL A 403 14.95 -28.70 -14.36
C VAL A 403 15.03 -29.40 -15.72
N PHE A 404 13.98 -29.32 -16.54
CA PHE A 404 13.99 -29.87 -17.89
C PHE A 404 15.13 -29.30 -18.73
N VAL A 405 15.36 -27.98 -18.69
CA VAL A 405 16.46 -27.35 -19.42
C VAL A 405 17.83 -27.79 -18.89
N ILE A 406 18.01 -27.87 -17.58
CA ILE A 406 19.26 -28.34 -16.95
C ILE A 406 19.58 -29.76 -17.41
N CYS A 407 18.59 -30.65 -17.45
CA CYS A 407 18.79 -32.04 -17.88
C CYS A 407 19.02 -32.16 -19.40
N MET A 408 18.28 -31.42 -20.23
CA MET A 408 18.32 -31.57 -21.68
C MET A 408 19.51 -30.88 -22.34
N ARG A 409 19.93 -29.71 -21.84
CA ARG A 409 20.94 -28.88 -22.52
C ARG A 409 22.32 -29.54 -22.66
N PRO A 410 22.84 -30.33 -21.71
CA PRO A 410 24.09 -31.08 -21.87
C PRO A 410 24.08 -32.11 -23.02
N TYR A 411 22.91 -32.61 -23.42
CA TYR A 411 22.77 -33.62 -24.47
C TYR A 411 22.74 -33.04 -25.89
N ILE A 412 22.47 -31.74 -26.06
CA ILE A 412 22.38 -31.10 -27.38
C ILE A 412 23.79 -30.85 -27.92
N ARG A 413 24.24 -31.70 -28.85
CA ARG A 413 25.64 -31.88 -29.30
C ARG A 413 26.24 -30.76 -30.17
N SER A 414 25.74 -29.52 -30.15
CA SER A 414 26.13 -28.52 -31.16
C SER A 414 26.23 -27.03 -30.74
N GLU A 415 26.19 -26.69 -29.44
CA GLU A 415 26.39 -25.29 -29.00
C GLU A 415 27.68 -25.10 -28.20
N ASN A 416 28.23 -23.88 -28.23
CA ASN A 416 29.39 -23.48 -27.43
C ASN A 416 29.22 -23.91 -25.97
N ARG A 417 30.08 -24.82 -25.49
CA ARG A 417 30.00 -25.37 -24.13
C ARG A 417 29.98 -24.29 -23.04
N LEU A 418 30.62 -23.13 -23.27
CA LEU A 418 30.65 -22.01 -22.32
C LEU A 418 29.27 -21.35 -22.16
N HIS A 419 28.60 -20.99 -23.25
CA HIS A 419 27.24 -20.42 -23.18
C HIS A 419 26.24 -21.40 -22.58
N ALA A 420 26.38 -22.71 -22.87
CA ALA A 420 25.54 -23.73 -22.27
C ALA A 420 25.70 -23.78 -20.73
N MET A 421 26.93 -23.66 -20.22
CA MET A 421 27.16 -23.61 -18.77
C MET A 421 26.52 -22.39 -18.10
N SER A 422 26.63 -21.20 -18.71
CA SER A 422 26.01 -19.99 -18.16
C SER A 422 24.47 -20.07 -18.14
N ILE A 423 23.85 -20.67 -19.16
CA ILE A 423 22.40 -20.91 -19.20
C ILE A 423 21.98 -21.93 -18.12
N ILE A 424 22.75 -23.00 -17.92
CA ILE A 424 22.50 -23.97 -16.84
C ILE A 424 22.57 -23.26 -15.47
N SER A 425 23.57 -22.39 -15.26
CA SER A 425 23.69 -21.60 -14.03
C SER A 425 22.49 -20.67 -13.81
N LEU A 426 21.94 -20.06 -14.88
CA LEU A 426 20.74 -19.24 -14.80
C LEU A 426 19.52 -20.07 -14.39
N CYS A 427 19.33 -21.25 -14.99
CA CYS A 427 18.26 -22.17 -14.59
C CYS A 427 18.39 -22.64 -13.13
N CYS A 428 19.61 -22.82 -12.61
CA CYS A 428 19.82 -23.13 -11.20
C CYS A 428 19.34 -21.99 -10.28
N ALA A 429 19.61 -20.73 -10.64
CA ALA A 429 19.13 -19.57 -9.90
C ALA A 429 17.59 -19.47 -9.97
N ASP A 430 17.00 -19.64 -11.16
CA ASP A 430 15.55 -19.57 -11.37
C ASP A 430 14.77 -20.70 -10.64
N CYS A 431 15.36 -21.89 -10.49
CA CYS A 431 14.78 -22.97 -9.67
C CYS A 431 14.58 -22.53 -8.21
N LEU A 432 15.46 -21.68 -7.66
CA LEU A 432 15.34 -21.20 -6.28
C LEU A 432 14.07 -20.33 -6.10
N MET A 433 13.70 -19.53 -7.11
CA MET A 433 12.43 -18.79 -7.11
C MET A 433 11.22 -19.74 -7.11
N GLY A 434 11.29 -20.83 -7.86
CA GLY A 434 10.24 -21.87 -7.86
C GLY A 434 10.07 -22.54 -6.49
N ILE A 435 11.18 -22.84 -5.80
CA ILE A 435 11.17 -23.40 -4.44
C ILE A 435 10.58 -22.39 -3.46
N TYR A 436 10.95 -21.11 -3.55
CA TYR A 436 10.37 -20.03 -2.74
C TYR A 436 8.84 -20.01 -2.86
N LEU A 437 8.30 -19.95 -4.08
CA LEU A 437 6.85 -19.92 -4.32
C LEU A 437 6.16 -21.19 -3.81
N PHE A 438 6.78 -22.36 -3.98
CA PHE A 438 6.25 -23.61 -3.46
C PHE A 438 6.11 -23.59 -1.94
N VAL A 439 7.11 -23.07 -1.23
CA VAL A 439 7.07 -22.94 0.24
C VAL A 439 5.96 -21.97 0.66
N ILE A 440 5.82 -20.82 0.00
CA ILE A 440 4.71 -19.88 0.28
C ILE A 440 3.35 -20.56 0.05
N GLY A 441 3.18 -21.29 -1.06
CA GLY A 441 1.95 -22.04 -1.33
C GLY A 441 1.64 -23.11 -0.28
N ALA A 442 2.66 -23.81 0.21
CA ALA A 442 2.51 -24.81 1.26
C ALA A 442 2.11 -24.20 2.61
N PHE A 443 2.69 -23.06 2.99
CA PHE A 443 2.32 -22.36 4.23
C PHE A 443 0.97 -21.65 4.13
N ASP A 444 0.55 -21.18 2.95
CA ASP A 444 -0.82 -20.71 2.71
C ASP A 444 -1.84 -21.83 2.96
N LEU A 445 -1.57 -23.05 2.48
CA LEU A 445 -2.42 -24.21 2.77
C LEU A 445 -2.43 -24.56 4.27
N LYS A 446 -1.28 -24.46 4.94
CA LYS A 446 -1.14 -24.79 6.37
C LYS A 446 -1.91 -23.84 7.28
N PHE A 447 -1.93 -22.54 6.95
CA PHE A 447 -2.53 -21.50 7.78
C PHE A 447 -3.93 -21.08 7.36
N ARG A 448 -4.56 -21.83 6.44
CA ARG A 448 -5.87 -21.49 5.89
C ARG A 448 -6.95 -21.43 6.97
N GLY A 449 -7.73 -20.35 6.96
CA GLY A 449 -8.83 -20.09 7.89
C GLY A 449 -8.40 -19.46 9.22
N GLU A 450 -7.13 -19.57 9.63
CA GLU A 450 -6.66 -19.10 10.94
C GLU A 450 -5.29 -18.38 10.88
N TYR A 451 -4.93 -17.76 9.76
CA TYR A 451 -3.60 -17.19 9.55
C TYR A 451 -3.20 -16.17 10.63
N ASN A 452 -4.10 -15.29 11.06
CA ASN A 452 -3.79 -14.25 12.04
C ASN A 452 -3.28 -14.79 13.39
N LYS A 453 -3.67 -16.01 13.79
CA LYS A 453 -3.12 -16.67 15.01
C LYS A 453 -1.63 -17.00 14.86
N HIS A 454 -1.20 -17.27 13.64
CA HIS A 454 0.16 -17.69 13.31
C HIS A 454 1.00 -16.58 12.65
N ALA A 455 0.40 -15.45 12.25
CA ALA A 455 1.05 -14.41 11.47
C ALA A 455 2.32 -13.87 12.13
N GLN A 456 2.26 -13.52 13.42
CA GLN A 456 3.42 -13.00 14.16
C GLN A 456 4.54 -14.05 14.24
N LEU A 457 4.21 -15.28 14.63
CA LEU A 457 5.17 -16.39 14.72
C LEU A 457 5.80 -16.71 13.36
N TRP A 458 5.01 -16.66 12.29
CA TRP A 458 5.48 -16.89 10.92
C TRP A 458 6.46 -15.82 10.47
N MET A 459 6.08 -14.54 10.58
CA MET A 459 6.91 -13.42 10.13
C MET A 459 8.20 -13.26 10.95
N GLU A 460 8.18 -13.57 12.24
CA GLU A 460 9.39 -13.57 13.09
C GLU A 460 10.23 -14.85 12.95
N SER A 461 9.71 -15.89 12.28
CA SER A 461 10.41 -17.17 12.18
C SER A 461 11.65 -17.12 11.28
N ILE A 462 12.62 -17.97 11.62
CA ILE A 462 13.78 -18.23 10.76
C ILE A 462 13.38 -18.85 9.41
N HIS A 463 12.23 -19.54 9.35
CA HIS A 463 11.71 -20.10 8.11
C HIS A 463 11.35 -19.00 7.12
N CYS A 464 10.60 -17.99 7.55
CA CYS A 464 10.27 -16.83 6.71
C CYS A 464 11.53 -16.09 6.25
N GLN A 465 12.50 -15.90 7.14
CA GLN A 465 13.77 -15.24 6.84
C GLN A 465 14.61 -15.99 5.79
N ILE A 466 14.72 -17.32 5.88
CA ILE A 466 15.44 -18.15 4.90
C ILE A 466 14.71 -18.20 3.55
N VAL A 467 13.38 -18.28 3.58
CA VAL A 467 12.54 -18.28 2.37
C VAL A 467 12.68 -16.94 1.64
N GLY A 468 12.68 -15.83 2.37
CA GLY A 468 12.92 -14.50 1.82
C GLY A 468 14.33 -14.29 1.26
N SER A 469 15.37 -14.77 1.96
CA SER A 469 16.74 -14.68 1.46
C SER A 469 16.95 -15.54 0.21
N LEU A 470 16.28 -16.69 0.09
CA LEU A 470 16.30 -17.52 -1.11
C LEU A 470 15.71 -16.80 -2.33
N ALA A 471 14.62 -16.06 -2.13
CA ALA A 471 13.99 -15.25 -3.18
C ALA A 471 14.95 -14.15 -3.69
N ILE A 472 15.59 -13.40 -2.79
CA ILE A 472 16.58 -12.39 -3.17
C ILE A 472 17.81 -13.02 -3.86
N LEU A 473 18.32 -14.13 -3.33
CA LEU A 473 19.43 -14.85 -3.95
C LEU A 473 19.10 -15.20 -5.41
N SER A 474 17.90 -15.72 -5.64
CA SER A 474 17.42 -16.08 -6.97
C SER A 474 17.34 -14.87 -7.89
N THR A 475 16.67 -13.78 -7.46
CA THR A 475 16.48 -12.60 -8.33
C THR A 475 17.79 -11.92 -8.68
N GLU A 476 18.65 -11.68 -7.68
CA GLU A 476 19.88 -10.92 -7.86
C GLU A 476 20.91 -11.70 -8.70
N VAL A 477 21.05 -13.02 -8.43
CA VAL A 477 21.92 -13.87 -9.25
C VAL A 477 21.41 -13.96 -10.68
N SER A 478 20.09 -14.09 -10.90
CA SER A 478 19.53 -14.12 -12.24
C SER A 478 19.79 -12.81 -13.01
N VAL A 479 19.61 -11.64 -12.40
CA VAL A 479 19.94 -10.34 -13.06
C VAL A 479 21.42 -10.27 -13.42
N LEU A 480 22.32 -10.60 -12.50
CA LEU A 480 23.76 -10.56 -12.76
C LEU A 480 24.18 -11.57 -13.85
N LEU A 481 23.61 -12.76 -13.86
CA LEU A 481 23.85 -13.75 -14.92
C LEU A 481 23.33 -13.30 -16.28
N LEU A 482 22.17 -12.65 -16.31
CA LEU A 482 21.64 -12.03 -17.52
C LEU A 482 22.60 -10.96 -18.03
N THR A 483 23.01 -9.99 -17.20
CA THR A 483 23.98 -8.97 -17.62
C THR A 483 25.26 -9.60 -18.19
N PHE A 484 25.79 -10.65 -17.54
CA PHE A 484 26.97 -11.35 -18.02
C PHE A 484 26.75 -12.01 -19.39
N LEU A 485 25.64 -12.73 -19.58
CA LEU A 485 25.27 -13.34 -20.87
C LEU A 485 25.18 -12.27 -21.98
N THR A 486 24.64 -11.10 -21.67
CA THR A 486 24.49 -10.00 -22.64
C THR A 486 25.84 -9.39 -23.01
N LEU A 487 26.72 -9.17 -22.03
CA LEU A 487 28.07 -8.64 -22.24
C LEU A 487 28.96 -9.63 -23.00
N GLU A 488 28.85 -10.92 -22.68
CA GLU A 488 29.57 -11.98 -23.39
C GLU A 488 29.23 -11.94 -24.89
N LYS A 489 27.95 -11.84 -25.24
CA LYS A 489 27.50 -11.74 -26.63
C LYS A 489 27.89 -10.43 -27.29
N TYR A 490 27.79 -9.31 -26.57
CA TYR A 490 28.22 -8.00 -27.05
C TYR A 490 29.70 -8.03 -27.49
N ILE A 491 30.59 -8.55 -26.64
CA ILE A 491 32.02 -8.63 -26.94
C ILE A 491 32.28 -9.51 -28.18
N CYS A 492 31.59 -10.66 -28.29
CA CYS A 492 31.77 -11.56 -29.42
C CYS A 492 31.27 -10.99 -30.76
N ILE A 493 30.20 -10.18 -30.75
CA ILE A 493 29.57 -9.64 -31.97
C ILE A 493 30.25 -8.35 -32.42
N VAL A 494 30.48 -7.41 -31.49
CA VAL A 494 31.02 -6.08 -31.83
C VAL A 494 32.54 -6.10 -32.03
N TYR A 495 33.26 -6.99 -31.34
CA TYR A 495 34.73 -7.11 -31.43
C TYR A 495 35.19 -8.51 -31.87
N PRO A 496 34.88 -8.95 -33.11
CA PRO A 496 35.12 -10.33 -33.56
C PRO A 496 36.62 -10.73 -33.63
N PHE A 497 37.54 -9.76 -33.79
CA PHE A 497 38.98 -9.99 -34.00
C PHE A 497 39.90 -9.66 -32.81
N ARG A 498 39.36 -9.20 -31.66
CA ARG A 498 40.19 -8.98 -30.47
C ARG A 498 40.29 -10.27 -29.65
N CYS A 499 41.49 -10.60 -29.13
CA CYS A 499 41.75 -11.70 -28.18
C CYS A 499 41.03 -11.58 -26.81
N LEU A 500 39.92 -10.85 -26.76
CA LEU A 500 39.07 -10.67 -25.58
C LEU A 500 38.07 -11.81 -25.37
N ARG A 501 37.99 -12.83 -26.25
CA ARG A 501 37.06 -13.95 -26.08
C ARG A 501 37.28 -14.62 -24.71
N PRO A 502 36.23 -14.79 -23.90
CA PRO A 502 36.36 -15.42 -22.60
C PRO A 502 36.84 -16.86 -22.72
N LYS A 503 38.02 -17.12 -22.14
CA LYS A 503 38.51 -18.48 -21.93
C LYS A 503 37.62 -19.19 -20.88
N LYS A 504 37.62 -20.53 -20.92
CA LYS A 504 36.83 -21.37 -20.00
C LYS A 504 37.05 -21.03 -18.53
N CYS A 505 38.31 -20.91 -18.09
CA CYS A 505 38.63 -20.56 -16.71
C CYS A 505 38.04 -19.21 -16.30
N ARG A 506 38.19 -18.18 -17.15
CA ARG A 506 37.66 -16.83 -16.87
C ARG A 506 36.14 -16.83 -16.70
N THR A 507 35.43 -17.60 -17.53
CA THR A 507 33.96 -17.74 -17.44
C THR A 507 33.56 -18.38 -16.12
N ILE A 508 34.22 -19.48 -15.73
CA ILE A 508 33.94 -20.17 -14.45
C ILE A 508 34.22 -19.25 -13.26
N THR A 509 35.35 -18.52 -13.26
CA THR A 509 35.68 -17.55 -12.21
C THR A 509 34.61 -16.48 -12.08
N VAL A 510 34.12 -15.91 -13.20
CA VAL A 510 33.05 -14.89 -13.16
C VAL A 510 31.74 -15.47 -12.63
N LEU A 511 31.36 -16.69 -13.03
CA LEU A 511 30.16 -17.35 -12.50
C LEU A 511 30.25 -17.56 -10.98
N ILE A 512 31.41 -17.99 -10.47
CA ILE A 512 31.64 -18.15 -9.02
C ILE A 512 31.51 -16.80 -8.31
N LEU A 513 32.11 -15.73 -8.85
CA LEU A 513 32.02 -14.39 -8.27
C LEU A 513 30.58 -13.86 -8.23
N ILE A 514 29.78 -14.12 -9.28
CA ILE A 514 28.37 -13.74 -9.31
C ILE A 514 27.60 -14.45 -8.19
N TRP A 515 27.78 -15.76 -8.03
CA TRP A 515 27.14 -16.51 -6.94
C TRP A 515 27.58 -16.03 -5.57
N MET A 516 28.88 -15.80 -5.36
CA MET A 516 29.39 -15.26 -4.10
C MET A 516 28.78 -13.90 -3.77
N THR A 517 28.69 -13.01 -4.76
CA THR A 517 28.06 -11.69 -4.58
C THR A 517 26.58 -11.83 -4.23
N GLY A 518 25.84 -12.70 -4.93
CA GLY A 518 24.44 -12.98 -4.63
C GLY A 518 24.22 -13.54 -3.23
N PHE A 519 25.06 -14.47 -2.77
CA PHE A 519 25.01 -14.99 -1.41
C PHE A 519 25.26 -13.92 -0.36
N ILE A 520 26.25 -13.05 -0.59
CA ILE A 520 26.54 -11.93 0.31
C ILE A 520 25.31 -11.01 0.39
N VAL A 521 24.73 -10.61 -0.75
CA VAL A 521 23.55 -9.74 -0.80
C VAL A 521 22.32 -10.40 -0.13
N ALA A 522 22.07 -11.69 -0.36
CA ALA A 522 20.91 -12.35 0.23
C ALA A 522 21.03 -12.59 1.75
N PHE A 523 22.23 -12.86 2.27
CA PHE A 523 22.39 -13.30 3.66
C PHE A 523 22.92 -12.21 4.62
N ILE A 524 23.47 -11.09 4.12
CA ILE A 524 23.89 -9.95 4.97
C ILE A 524 22.80 -9.50 5.96
N PRO A 525 21.53 -9.31 5.56
CA PRO A 525 20.49 -8.82 6.47
C PRO A 525 20.20 -9.75 7.67
N LEU A 526 20.63 -11.02 7.61
CA LEU A 526 20.44 -11.98 8.70
C LEU A 526 21.51 -11.88 9.80
N THR A 527 22.64 -11.21 9.53
CA THR A 527 23.79 -11.16 10.45
C THR A 527 23.63 -10.16 11.58
N ASN A 528 23.04 -8.99 11.32
CA ASN A 528 22.90 -7.91 12.31
C ASN A 528 21.43 -7.50 12.49
N LYS A 529 20.80 -8.04 13.55
CA LYS A 529 19.42 -7.74 13.92
C LYS A 529 19.20 -6.32 14.44
N GLU A 530 20.23 -5.64 14.96
CA GLU A 530 20.08 -4.25 15.41
C GLU A 530 19.98 -3.28 14.22
N PHE A 531 20.77 -3.51 13.18
CA PHE A 531 20.78 -2.65 12.00
C PHE A 531 19.62 -2.95 11.03
N PHE A 532 19.37 -4.23 10.75
CA PHE A 532 18.38 -4.65 9.75
C PHE A 532 17.01 -5.03 10.33
N LYS A 533 16.88 -5.14 11.65
CA LYS A 533 15.66 -5.64 12.33
C LYS A 533 15.17 -6.92 11.66
N ASN A 534 13.86 -7.09 11.47
CA ASN A 534 13.29 -8.24 10.76
C ASN A 534 13.11 -7.93 9.26
N TYR A 535 14.20 -7.68 8.53
CA TYR A 535 14.19 -7.22 7.14
C TYR A 535 13.28 -8.04 6.21
N TYR A 536 13.35 -9.37 6.30
CA TYR A 536 12.53 -10.27 5.48
C TYR A 536 11.12 -10.47 6.03
N GLY A 537 10.93 -10.39 7.34
CA GLY A 537 9.65 -10.66 8.00
C GLY A 537 8.79 -9.43 8.23
N THR A 538 8.82 -8.47 7.32
CA THR A 538 7.94 -7.28 7.35
C THR A 538 6.55 -7.59 6.79
N ASN A 539 6.40 -8.65 6.00
CA ASN A 539 5.14 -9.07 5.39
C ASN A 539 4.97 -10.60 5.38
N GLY A 540 3.74 -11.07 5.13
CA GLY A 540 3.41 -12.50 5.12
C GLY A 540 4.11 -13.34 4.05
N VAL A 541 4.58 -12.73 2.95
CA VAL A 541 5.28 -13.40 1.83
C VAL A 541 6.81 -13.39 1.96
N CYS A 542 7.33 -12.79 3.03
CA CYS A 542 8.74 -12.75 3.36
C CYS A 542 9.63 -12.03 2.33
N PHE A 543 9.11 -11.04 1.60
CA PHE A 543 9.82 -10.35 0.51
C PHE A 543 9.88 -8.82 0.72
N PRO A 544 11.08 -8.20 0.81
CA PRO A 544 11.23 -6.81 1.24
C PRO A 544 11.13 -5.81 0.07
N LEU A 545 10.00 -5.77 -0.63
CA LEU A 545 9.76 -4.82 -1.73
C LEU A 545 9.43 -3.41 -1.20
N HIS A 546 8.47 -3.35 -0.28
CA HIS A 546 7.94 -2.13 0.32
C HIS A 546 8.18 -2.20 1.84
N SER A 547 9.20 -1.50 2.33
CA SER A 547 9.45 -1.38 3.77
C SER A 547 8.64 -0.19 4.28
N GLU A 548 7.34 -0.43 4.46
CA GLU A 548 6.35 0.56 4.90
C GLU A 548 6.67 1.11 6.30
N ASP A 549 7.34 0.31 7.14
CA ASP A 549 7.70 0.71 8.50
C ASP A 549 9.12 1.31 8.58
N THR A 550 9.15 2.65 8.59
CA THR A 550 10.29 3.51 8.87
C THR A 550 10.81 3.33 10.31
N GLU A 551 11.60 2.29 10.55
CA GLU A 551 12.21 2.07 11.87
C GLU A 551 13.72 1.76 11.85
N SER A 552 14.31 1.49 10.70
CA SER A 552 15.76 1.57 10.55
C SER A 552 16.16 2.18 9.20
N THR A 553 16.88 3.30 9.27
CA THR A 553 17.47 3.97 8.11
C THR A 553 18.35 3.01 7.30
N GLY A 554 18.97 2.03 7.98
CA GLY A 554 19.82 1.01 7.38
C GLY A 554 19.10 0.07 6.41
N ALA A 555 17.96 -0.50 6.80
CA ALA A 555 17.19 -1.42 5.95
C ALA A 555 16.65 -0.72 4.69
N GLN A 556 16.22 0.53 4.84
CA GLN A 556 15.75 1.33 3.71
C GLN A 556 16.87 1.61 2.71
N ILE A 557 18.04 2.09 3.18
CA ILE A 557 19.22 2.33 2.33
C ILE A 557 19.62 1.06 1.59
N TYR A 558 19.64 -0.08 2.29
CA TYR A 558 20.01 -1.37 1.72
C TYR A 558 19.07 -1.80 0.59
N SER A 559 17.76 -1.74 0.82
CA SER A 559 16.76 -2.08 -0.20
C SER A 559 16.83 -1.17 -1.43
N VAL A 560 17.16 0.12 -1.25
CA VAL A 560 17.35 1.07 -2.36
C VAL A 560 18.61 0.73 -3.15
N ALA A 561 19.71 0.40 -2.47
CA ALA A 561 20.97 0.04 -3.13
C ALA A 561 20.82 -1.20 -4.02
N ILE A 562 20.06 -2.21 -3.60
CA ILE A 562 19.81 -3.42 -4.40
C ILE A 562 18.85 -3.13 -5.56
N PHE A 563 17.62 -2.73 -5.24
CA PHE A 563 16.55 -2.64 -6.24
C PHE A 563 16.70 -1.44 -7.19
N LEU A 564 17.23 -0.31 -6.74
CA LEU A 564 17.43 0.87 -7.59
C LEU A 564 18.89 1.06 -7.99
N GLY A 565 19.87 0.62 -7.21
CA GLY A 565 21.28 0.73 -7.55
C GLY A 565 21.72 -0.37 -8.52
N ILE A 566 21.94 -1.57 -7.98
CA ILE A 566 22.50 -2.72 -8.72
C ILE A 566 21.62 -3.10 -9.91
N ASN A 567 20.31 -3.28 -9.68
CA ASN A 567 19.40 -3.74 -10.73
C ASN A 567 19.18 -2.70 -11.84
N LEU A 568 19.16 -1.40 -11.52
CA LEU A 568 19.08 -0.35 -12.55
C LEU A 568 20.38 -0.26 -13.36
N ALA A 569 21.54 -0.36 -12.70
CA ALA A 569 22.82 -0.35 -13.40
C ALA A 569 22.96 -1.56 -14.34
N ALA A 570 22.59 -2.75 -13.87
CA ALA A 570 22.48 -3.96 -14.68
C ALA A 570 21.58 -3.74 -15.91
N PHE A 571 20.39 -3.17 -15.69
CA PHE A 571 19.44 -2.87 -16.76
C PHE A 571 20.02 -1.91 -17.81
N ILE A 572 20.66 -0.82 -17.38
CA ILE A 572 21.29 0.16 -18.29
C ILE A 572 22.39 -0.51 -19.13
N ILE A 573 23.23 -1.36 -18.52
CA ILE A 573 24.29 -2.10 -19.22
C ILE A 573 23.68 -3.03 -20.28
N ILE A 574 22.61 -3.73 -19.94
CA ILE A 574 21.90 -4.61 -20.87
C ILE A 574 21.38 -3.80 -22.06
N VAL A 575 20.62 -2.73 -21.82
CA VAL A 575 20.03 -1.90 -22.88
C VAL A 575 21.12 -1.31 -23.78
N PHE A 576 22.20 -0.78 -23.21
CA PHE A 576 23.32 -0.22 -23.98
C PHE A 576 24.02 -1.28 -24.84
N SER A 577 24.29 -2.46 -24.26
CA SER A 577 24.95 -3.57 -24.95
C SER A 577 24.13 -4.05 -26.14
N TYR A 578 22.80 -4.11 -26.01
CA TYR A 578 21.91 -4.49 -27.11
C TYR A 578 21.74 -3.43 -28.17
N GLY A 579 21.61 -2.16 -27.78
CA GLY A 579 21.58 -1.06 -28.74
C GLY A 579 22.82 -1.08 -29.63
N SER A 580 23.98 -1.26 -29.02
CA SER A 580 25.26 -1.36 -29.73
C SER A 580 25.38 -2.63 -30.59
N MET A 581 24.91 -3.77 -30.10
CA MET A 581 24.87 -5.03 -30.86
C MET A 581 23.98 -4.92 -32.10
N PHE A 582 22.79 -4.34 -31.97
CA PHE A 582 21.87 -4.13 -33.09
C PHE A 582 22.43 -3.15 -34.11
N TYR A 583 23.03 -2.05 -33.64
CA TYR A 583 23.71 -1.08 -34.49
C TYR A 583 24.84 -1.73 -35.30
N SER A 584 25.70 -2.51 -34.65
CA SER A 584 26.79 -3.23 -35.33
C SER A 584 26.28 -4.20 -36.40
N ILE A 585 25.21 -4.95 -36.10
CA ILE A 585 24.60 -5.88 -37.08
C ILE A 585 24.00 -5.12 -38.26
N HIS A 586 23.34 -3.99 -38.02
CA HIS A 586 22.78 -3.15 -39.07
C HIS A 586 23.89 -2.57 -39.97
N GLN A 587 24.97 -2.07 -39.36
CA GLN A 587 26.12 -1.58 -40.11
C GLN A 587 26.75 -2.68 -40.96
N SER A 588 27.00 -3.87 -40.38
CA SER A 588 27.54 -5.02 -41.10
C SER A 588 26.62 -5.53 -42.21
N ALA A 589 25.30 -5.35 -42.09
CA ALA A 589 24.33 -5.68 -43.13
C ALA A 589 24.37 -4.72 -44.33
N ILE A 590 24.72 -3.45 -44.12
CA ILE A 590 24.87 -2.45 -45.20
C ILE A 590 26.18 -2.65 -45.96
N THR A 591 27.27 -3.02 -45.27
CA THR A 591 28.61 -3.11 -45.88
C THR A 591 28.87 -4.43 -46.63
N ALA A 592 28.10 -5.49 -46.40
CA ALA A 592 28.35 -6.82 -46.99
C ALA A 592 27.15 -7.35 -47.81
N THR A 593 27.07 -6.97 -49.09
CA THR A 593 26.06 -7.48 -50.04
C THR A 593 26.32 -8.93 -50.49
N GLU A 594 27.55 -9.43 -50.39
CA GLU A 594 27.96 -10.79 -50.83
C GLU A 594 27.64 -11.90 -49.80
N ILE A 595 27.45 -11.58 -48.51
CA ILE A 595 27.31 -12.56 -47.40
C ILE A 595 25.88 -12.56 -46.82
N ARG A 596 24.87 -12.61 -47.70
CA ARG A 596 23.45 -12.50 -47.32
C ARG A 596 22.95 -13.63 -46.39
N ASN A 597 23.57 -14.81 -46.43
CA ASN A 597 23.14 -15.98 -45.67
C ASN A 597 23.70 -16.01 -44.22
N GLN A 598 24.93 -15.55 -43.98
CA GLN A 598 25.50 -15.45 -42.64
C GLN A 598 24.80 -14.34 -41.84
N VAL A 599 24.59 -13.17 -42.48
CA VAL A 599 23.90 -12.02 -41.88
C VAL A 599 22.45 -12.37 -41.49
N LYS A 600 21.72 -13.13 -42.32
CA LYS A 600 20.38 -13.62 -41.97
C LYS A 600 20.36 -14.53 -40.74
N LYS A 601 21.38 -15.39 -40.57
CA LYS A 601 21.49 -16.30 -39.43
C LYS A 601 21.80 -15.54 -38.13
N GLU A 602 22.66 -14.53 -38.19
CA GLU A 602 22.99 -13.67 -37.05
C GLU A 602 21.84 -12.71 -36.69
N MET A 603 21.10 -12.18 -37.66
CA MET A 603 19.90 -11.37 -37.41
C MET A 603 18.79 -12.14 -36.69
N ILE A 604 18.57 -13.42 -37.04
CA ILE A 604 17.58 -14.27 -36.35
C ILE A 604 17.98 -14.51 -34.89
N LEU A 605 19.28 -14.66 -34.63
CA LEU A 605 19.81 -14.82 -33.27
C LEU A 605 19.66 -13.52 -32.46
N ALA A 606 20.04 -12.37 -33.02
CA ALA A 606 19.91 -11.07 -32.35
C ALA A 606 18.45 -10.70 -32.05
N LYS A 607 17.53 -10.95 -32.98
CA LYS A 607 16.09 -10.72 -32.77
C LYS A 607 15.52 -11.58 -31.63
N ARG A 608 16.05 -12.78 -31.42
CA ARG A 608 15.66 -13.66 -30.31
C ARG A 608 16.16 -13.13 -28.96
N PHE A 609 17.41 -12.69 -28.90
CA PHE A 609 17.95 -12.06 -27.69
C PHE A 609 17.26 -10.73 -27.35
N PHE A 610 16.81 -9.97 -28.36
CA PHE A 610 15.98 -8.79 -28.14
C PHE A 610 14.69 -9.13 -27.38
N PHE A 611 13.95 -10.17 -27.79
CA PHE A 611 12.73 -10.56 -27.09
C PHE A 611 12.99 -11.04 -25.65
N ILE A 612 14.09 -11.75 -25.41
CA ILE A 612 14.51 -12.18 -24.06
C ILE A 612 14.70 -10.97 -23.14
N VAL A 613 15.44 -9.97 -23.61
CA VAL A 613 15.78 -8.79 -22.83
C VAL A 613 14.59 -7.89 -22.64
N PHE A 614 13.76 -7.77 -23.68
CA PHE A 614 12.53 -7.02 -23.62
C PHE A 614 11.55 -7.62 -22.60
N THR A 615 11.41 -8.94 -22.54
CA THR A 615 10.54 -9.58 -21.52
C THR A 615 11.07 -9.35 -20.11
N ASP A 616 12.39 -9.43 -19.89
CA ASP A 616 12.99 -9.16 -18.59
C ASP A 616 12.83 -7.69 -18.18
N ALA A 617 13.07 -6.76 -19.12
CA ALA A 617 12.86 -5.32 -18.96
C ALA A 617 11.45 -4.97 -18.48
N LEU A 618 10.43 -5.57 -19.11
CA LEU A 618 9.03 -5.31 -18.79
C LEU A 618 8.67 -5.71 -17.36
N CYS A 619 9.32 -6.73 -16.81
CA CYS A 619 9.06 -7.20 -15.45
C CYS A 619 9.79 -6.36 -14.39
N TRP A 620 10.90 -5.71 -14.74
CA TRP A 620 11.62 -4.79 -13.84
C TRP A 620 11.01 -3.38 -13.76
N ILE A 621 10.34 -2.91 -14.82
CA ILE A 621 9.71 -1.58 -14.83
C ILE A 621 8.75 -1.37 -13.64
N PRO A 622 7.79 -2.27 -13.34
CA PRO A 622 6.91 -2.11 -12.19
C PRO A 622 7.67 -2.03 -10.86
N ILE A 623 8.75 -2.80 -10.70
CA ILE A 623 9.57 -2.83 -9.48
C ILE A 623 10.25 -1.47 -9.28
N PHE A 624 10.86 -0.91 -10.33
CA PHE A 624 11.48 0.41 -10.26
C PHE A 624 10.46 1.51 -9.96
N VAL A 625 9.29 1.47 -10.60
CA VAL A 625 8.21 2.45 -10.36
C VAL A 625 7.72 2.38 -8.92
N LEU A 626 7.44 1.19 -8.39
CA LEU A 626 7.00 1.03 -7.00
C LEU A 626 8.07 1.50 -6.01
N LYS A 627 9.36 1.22 -6.30
CA LYS A 627 10.44 1.68 -5.42
C LYS A 627 10.62 3.19 -5.46
N PHE A 628 10.46 3.81 -6.63
CA PHE A 628 10.48 5.26 -6.78
C PHE A 628 9.30 5.93 -6.06
N LEU A 629 8.08 5.41 -6.22
CA LEU A 629 6.90 5.90 -5.50
C LEU A 629 7.04 5.77 -3.98
N SER A 630 7.64 4.67 -3.52
CA SER A 630 7.97 4.46 -2.10
C SER A 630 8.95 5.51 -1.56
N LEU A 631 9.91 5.97 -2.36
CA LEU A 631 10.82 7.07 -1.97
C LEU A 631 10.11 8.43 -1.88
N LEU A 632 9.03 8.63 -2.65
CA LEU A 632 8.18 9.82 -2.59
C LEU A 632 7.17 9.78 -1.43
N GLN A 633 7.21 8.75 -0.58
CA GLN A 633 6.27 8.55 0.54
C GLN A 633 4.80 8.54 0.11
N VAL A 634 4.52 8.09 -1.11
CA VAL A 634 3.14 7.87 -1.59
C VAL A 634 2.63 6.55 -1.00
N GLU A 635 1.43 6.56 -0.42
CA GLU A 635 0.76 5.34 0.07
C GLU A 635 0.49 4.38 -1.11
N ILE A 636 1.12 3.21 -1.08
CA ILE A 636 0.97 2.19 -2.13
C ILE A 636 0.05 1.09 -1.61
N PRO A 637 -1.06 0.78 -2.29
CA PRO A 637 -1.90 -0.36 -1.91
C PRO A 637 -1.10 -1.66 -1.90
N GLY A 638 -1.08 -2.37 -0.77
CA GLY A 638 -0.35 -3.64 -0.65
C GLY A 638 -0.87 -4.76 -1.59
N THR A 639 -2.05 -4.58 -2.18
CA THR A 639 -2.53 -5.46 -3.26
C THR A 639 -1.62 -5.42 -4.48
N ILE A 640 -1.08 -4.24 -4.85
CA ILE A 640 -0.17 -4.09 -5.98
C ILE A 640 1.17 -4.77 -5.68
N THR A 641 1.70 -4.59 -4.47
CA THR A 641 2.97 -5.22 -4.07
C THR A 641 2.84 -6.75 -4.06
N SER A 642 1.69 -7.29 -3.63
CA SER A 642 1.35 -8.70 -3.73
C SER A 642 1.46 -9.24 -5.17
N TRP A 643 0.81 -8.56 -6.12
CA TRP A 643 0.84 -8.96 -7.53
C TRP A 643 2.25 -8.91 -8.12
N VAL A 644 3.08 -7.94 -7.73
CA VAL A 644 4.45 -7.86 -8.21
C VAL A 644 5.29 -9.04 -7.73
N VAL A 645 5.22 -9.37 -6.43
CA VAL A 645 6.02 -10.44 -5.82
C VAL A 645 5.55 -11.83 -6.26
N ILE A 646 4.24 -12.07 -6.31
CA ILE A 646 3.68 -13.40 -6.60
C ILE A 646 3.60 -13.69 -8.10
N PHE A 647 3.42 -12.67 -8.94
CA PHE A 647 3.19 -12.85 -10.37
C PHE A 647 4.31 -12.26 -11.24
N ILE A 648 4.57 -10.96 -11.17
CA ILE A 648 5.47 -10.28 -12.13
C ILE A 648 6.90 -10.80 -12.03
N LEU A 649 7.45 -10.87 -10.81
CA LEU A 649 8.83 -11.21 -10.58
C LEU A 649 9.15 -12.68 -10.94
N PRO A 650 8.31 -13.68 -10.58
CA PRO A 650 8.55 -15.07 -10.94
C PRO A 650 8.27 -15.44 -12.42
N ILE A 651 7.52 -14.60 -13.17
CA ILE A 651 7.22 -14.85 -14.58
C ILE A 651 8.50 -14.90 -15.43
N ASN A 652 9.50 -14.08 -15.12
CA ASN A 652 10.77 -14.12 -15.83
C ASN A 652 11.42 -15.50 -15.73
N SER A 653 11.50 -16.05 -14.53
CA SER A 653 12.05 -17.38 -14.27
C SER A 653 11.23 -18.50 -14.92
N ALA A 654 9.92 -18.32 -15.09
CA ALA A 654 9.05 -19.27 -15.79
C ALA A 654 9.22 -19.23 -17.33
N LEU A 655 9.48 -18.05 -17.90
CA LEU A 655 9.62 -17.86 -19.35
C LEU A 655 11.03 -18.18 -19.87
N ASN A 656 12.05 -18.06 -19.03
CA ASN A 656 13.46 -18.30 -19.39
C ASN A 656 13.68 -19.65 -20.13
N PRO A 657 13.16 -20.80 -19.64
CA PRO A 657 13.27 -22.08 -20.36
C PRO A 657 12.78 -22.06 -21.81
N ILE A 658 11.66 -21.37 -22.06
CA ILE A 658 11.03 -21.26 -23.39
C ILE A 658 11.91 -20.41 -24.30
N LEU A 659 12.39 -19.28 -23.77
CA LEU A 659 13.14 -18.30 -24.53
C LEU A 659 14.55 -18.78 -24.87
N TYR A 660 15.24 -19.49 -23.96
CA TYR A 660 16.63 -19.94 -24.18
C TYR A 660 16.77 -21.30 -24.86
N THR A 661 15.82 -22.21 -24.68
CA THR A 661 15.99 -23.62 -25.09
C THR A 661 14.93 -24.07 -26.09
N LEU A 662 13.64 -23.95 -25.75
CA LEU A 662 12.56 -24.52 -26.57
C LEU A 662 12.40 -23.86 -27.95
N THR A 663 12.83 -22.62 -28.08
CA THR A 663 12.79 -21.87 -29.35
C THR A 663 14.03 -22.09 -30.24
N THR A 664 15.03 -22.87 -29.80
CA THR A 664 16.22 -23.19 -30.62
C THR A 664 15.90 -24.15 -31.78
N ARG A 665 16.54 -23.94 -32.95
CA ARG A 665 16.46 -24.88 -34.10
C ARG A 665 16.95 -26.31 -33.77
N PRO A 666 18.13 -26.52 -33.16
CA PRO A 666 18.60 -27.87 -32.84
C PRO A 666 17.64 -28.64 -31.90
N PHE A 667 16.95 -27.95 -30.99
CA PHE A 667 15.93 -28.58 -30.16
C PHE A 667 14.68 -28.98 -30.94
N LYS A 668 14.20 -28.13 -31.87
CA LYS A 668 13.08 -28.46 -32.75
C LYS A 668 13.40 -29.68 -33.63
N GLU A 669 14.63 -29.76 -34.13
CA GLU A 669 15.12 -30.89 -34.93
C GLU A 669 15.21 -32.18 -34.09
N MET A 670 15.70 -32.09 -32.86
CA MET A 670 15.73 -33.21 -31.91
C MET A 670 14.32 -33.73 -31.58
N ILE A 671 13.36 -32.83 -31.31
CA ILE A 671 11.96 -33.21 -31.10
C ILE A 671 11.39 -33.88 -32.34
N HIS A 672 11.63 -33.32 -33.53
CA HIS A 672 11.14 -33.91 -34.78
C HIS A 672 11.71 -35.32 -35.00
N GLN A 673 13.00 -35.55 -34.72
CA GLN A 673 13.62 -36.87 -34.79
C GLN A 673 13.04 -37.84 -33.75
N PHE A 674 12.82 -37.39 -32.52
CA PHE A 674 12.20 -38.20 -31.48
C PHE A 674 10.76 -38.57 -31.81
N TRP A 675 9.97 -37.61 -32.31
CA TRP A 675 8.59 -37.82 -32.72
C TRP A 675 8.48 -38.70 -33.97
N TYR A 676 9.42 -38.56 -34.92
CA TYR A 676 9.57 -39.46 -36.07
C TYR A 676 9.89 -40.89 -35.62
N ASN A 677 10.84 -41.08 -34.71
CA ASN A 677 11.19 -42.39 -34.16
C ASN A 677 10.04 -43.01 -33.36
N TYR A 678 9.32 -42.22 -32.56
CA TYR A 678 8.13 -42.67 -31.83
C TYR A 678 6.99 -43.09 -32.78
N ARG A 679 6.73 -42.30 -33.83
CA ARG A 679 5.72 -42.62 -34.86
C ARG A 679 6.11 -43.85 -35.67
N LYS A 680 7.40 -44.04 -35.96
CA LYS A 680 7.93 -45.26 -36.60
C LYS A 680 7.77 -46.48 -35.70
N ARG A 681 8.05 -46.37 -34.39
CA ARG A 681 7.84 -47.44 -33.40
C ARG A 681 6.37 -47.84 -33.28
N ARG A 682 5.46 -46.85 -33.22
CA ARG A 682 4.01 -47.06 -33.18
C ARG A 682 3.44 -47.65 -34.49
N SER A 683 4.07 -47.37 -35.63
CA SER A 683 3.74 -47.98 -36.93
C SER A 683 4.23 -49.42 -37.06
N ILE A 684 5.28 -49.82 -36.34
CA ILE A 684 5.82 -51.19 -36.33
C ILE A 684 4.95 -52.09 -35.43
N ASP A 685 4.48 -51.58 -34.29
CA ASP A 685 3.52 -52.30 -33.42
C ASP A 685 2.13 -52.50 -34.07
N SER A 686 1.78 -51.73 -35.09
CA SER A 686 0.51 -51.88 -35.84
C SER A 686 0.56 -52.98 -36.92
N LYS A 687 1.71 -53.59 -37.21
CA LYS A 687 1.86 -54.55 -38.32
C LYS A 687 2.48 -55.91 -37.95
N GLY A 688 2.53 -56.30 -36.67
CA GLY A 688 3.16 -57.56 -36.27
C GLY A 688 2.48 -58.26 -35.10
N SER A 689 1.32 -58.88 -35.35
CA SER A 689 0.85 -59.98 -34.50
C SER A 689 1.42 -61.30 -35.03
N GLN A 690 2.63 -61.67 -34.60
CA GLN A 690 3.03 -63.07 -34.45
C GLN A 690 4.30 -63.20 -33.58
N LYS A 691 4.18 -64.08 -32.59
CA LYS A 691 5.05 -64.40 -31.45
C LYS A 691 6.56 -64.64 -31.74
N THR A 692 7.39 -64.24 -30.76
CA THR A 692 8.29 -65.06 -29.89
C THR A 692 9.76 -64.58 -29.77
N TYR A 693 10.27 -64.63 -28.51
CA TYR A 693 11.64 -64.56 -27.98
C TYR A 693 12.34 -63.18 -27.80
N ALA A 694 12.62 -62.84 -26.53
CA ALA A 694 13.75 -62.00 -26.11
C ALA A 694 15.06 -62.81 -26.26
N PRO A 695 16.26 -62.23 -26.45
CA PRO A 695 16.78 -61.08 -25.67
C PRO A 695 17.72 -60.09 -26.44
N SER A 696 18.27 -59.16 -25.65
CA SER A 696 19.56 -58.47 -25.76
C SER A 696 19.66 -57.08 -26.43
N PHE A 697 20.09 -56.16 -25.57
CA PHE A 697 20.66 -54.86 -25.82
C PHE A 697 21.99 -55.03 -26.59
N ILE A 698 22.04 -54.73 -27.89
CA ILE A 698 23.30 -54.63 -28.63
C ILE A 698 23.25 -53.39 -29.53
N TRP A 699 24.22 -52.51 -29.31
CA TRP A 699 24.61 -51.41 -30.18
C TRP A 699 25.13 -51.97 -31.50
N VAL A 700 24.58 -51.51 -32.63
CA VAL A 700 25.15 -51.75 -33.96
C VAL A 700 25.22 -50.43 -34.71
N GLU A 701 26.45 -50.07 -35.08
CA GLU A 701 26.81 -49.05 -36.05
C GLU A 701 26.17 -49.32 -37.42
N MET A 702 25.81 -48.28 -38.19
CA MET A 702 25.75 -48.42 -39.64
C MET A 702 26.05 -47.11 -40.36
N TRP A 703 27.24 -47.07 -40.96
CA TRP A 703 27.66 -46.19 -42.05
C TRP A 703 26.93 -46.53 -43.37
N PRO A 704 27.17 -45.73 -44.43
CA PRO A 704 27.71 -46.37 -45.64
C PRO A 704 28.95 -45.67 -46.25
N LEU A 705 29.89 -46.51 -46.68
CA LEU A 705 30.96 -46.35 -47.71
C LEU A 705 30.31 -46.15 -49.11
N GLN A 706 30.87 -45.59 -50.19
CA GLN A 706 32.22 -45.17 -50.62
C GLN A 706 32.07 -44.55 -52.03
N GLU A 707 32.91 -43.57 -52.42
CA GLU A 707 33.54 -43.47 -53.76
C GLU A 707 34.58 -42.31 -53.83
N MET A 708 35.76 -42.61 -54.35
CA MET A 708 36.94 -41.79 -54.74
C MET A 708 37.63 -42.59 -55.88
N PRO A 709 38.55 -42.10 -56.77
CA PRO A 709 39.33 -40.82 -56.87
C PRO A 709 39.47 -40.32 -58.37
N PRO A 710 40.48 -39.55 -58.91
CA PRO A 710 41.72 -38.99 -58.31
C PRO A 710 42.20 -37.56 -58.72
N GLU A 711 43.23 -37.15 -57.95
CA GLU A 711 44.43 -36.35 -58.27
C GLU A 711 44.56 -34.81 -58.02
N LEU A 712 45.60 -34.53 -57.21
CA LEU A 712 46.55 -33.40 -57.13
C LEU A 712 46.06 -31.96 -56.91
N ILE A 713 46.43 -31.38 -55.74
CA ILE A 713 47.34 -30.23 -55.54
C ILE A 713 47.45 -29.94 -54.03
N LYS A 714 48.68 -29.89 -53.48
CA LYS A 714 48.98 -29.41 -52.12
C LYS A 714 48.74 -27.89 -52.03
N PRO A 715 48.37 -27.35 -50.85
CA PRO A 715 49.12 -26.18 -50.38
C PRO A 715 49.43 -26.16 -48.87
N ALA A 716 50.66 -25.69 -48.63
CA ALA A 716 51.16 -24.84 -47.54
C ALA A 716 50.65 -25.02 -46.09
N LEU A 717 51.61 -25.37 -45.24
CA LEU A 717 51.63 -25.20 -43.80
C LEU A 717 51.43 -23.70 -43.45
N PHE A 718 50.27 -23.31 -42.92
CA PHE A 718 50.07 -22.00 -42.30
C PHE A 718 50.38 -22.10 -40.81
N THR A 719 51.45 -21.44 -40.39
CA THR A 719 51.78 -21.15 -39.00
C THR A 719 50.87 -20.06 -38.44
N ASP A 720 50.43 -20.22 -37.19
CA ASP A 720 49.54 -19.29 -36.49
C ASP A 720 50.17 -17.89 -36.29
N PRO A 721 49.44 -16.77 -36.53
CA PRO A 721 49.99 -15.42 -36.38
C PRO A 721 50.20 -14.95 -34.92
N CYS A 722 49.99 -15.80 -33.93
CA CYS A 722 49.97 -15.40 -32.51
C CYS A 722 51.25 -15.72 -31.73
N GLU A 723 52.22 -16.43 -32.32
CA GLU A 723 53.54 -16.66 -31.70
C GLU A 723 54.59 -15.59 -32.06
N LEU A 724 54.33 -14.73 -33.05
CA LEU A 724 55.34 -13.77 -33.52
C LEU A 724 55.43 -12.46 -32.72
N SER A 725 54.50 -12.20 -31.78
CA SER A 725 54.48 -10.94 -31.02
C SER A 725 55.10 -11.03 -29.61
N LEU A 726 55.60 -12.20 -29.20
CA LEU A 726 56.22 -12.40 -27.88
C LEU A 726 57.73 -12.72 -27.92
N ILE A 727 58.36 -12.78 -29.10
CA ILE A 727 59.80 -13.07 -29.24
C ILE A 727 60.60 -11.84 -29.77
N SER A 728 59.95 -10.78 -30.24
CA SER A 728 60.64 -9.62 -30.84
C SER A 728 61.05 -8.50 -29.86
N GLN A 729 61.09 -8.75 -28.54
CA GLN A 729 61.39 -7.72 -27.52
C GLN A 729 62.49 -8.08 -26.50
N SER A 730 63.39 -9.04 -26.80
CA SER A 730 64.47 -9.40 -25.86
C SER A 730 65.91 -9.33 -26.40
N THR A 731 66.17 -8.89 -27.64
CA THR A 731 67.55 -8.86 -28.17
C THR A 731 67.82 -7.65 -29.06
N ARG A 732 68.07 -6.48 -28.43
CA ARG A 732 68.91 -5.40 -28.98
C ARG A 732 69.21 -4.35 -27.92
N LEU A 733 70.20 -4.64 -27.08
CA LEU A 733 70.93 -3.65 -26.28
C LEU A 733 72.30 -4.26 -25.96
N ASN A 734 73.27 -3.99 -26.84
CA ASN A 734 74.71 -3.87 -26.60
C ASN A 734 75.45 -3.94 -27.94
N SER A 735 76.02 -2.80 -28.38
CA SER A 735 77.41 -2.65 -28.85
C SER A 735 77.59 -1.51 -29.86
N TYR A 736 78.51 -0.58 -29.57
CA TYR A 736 79.15 0.45 -30.42
C TYR A 736 78.23 1.55 -30.98
N SER A 737 78.47 2.85 -30.80
CA SER A 737 79.68 3.65 -30.55
C SER A 737 79.33 4.91 -29.78
#